data_AF-A0A9X3EJ93-F1
#
_entry.id   AF-A0A9X3EJ93-F1
#
_cell.length_a   1.000
_cell.length_b   1.000
_cell.length_c   1.000
_cell.angle_alpha   90.00
_cell.angle_beta   90.00
_cell.angle_gamma   90.00
#
_symmetry.space_group_name_H-M   'P 1'
#
loop_
_entity.id
_entity.type
_entity.pdbx_description
1 polymer ?
#
loop_
_entity_poly.entity_id
_entity_poly.type
_entity_poly.pdbx_seq_one_letter_code
_entity_poly.pdbx_strand_id
1 'polypeptide(L)'
;MGIEVRPLGVRCNIGCQYCYQNPQRDAGNVARRYDVEAILRVLEADPRPFSLFGGEALLVPLADLERLWAFGLERHGGNTVQTNGTLVGDDHVAAFKRYKVRVGVSIDGPGELNDVRWAGTLARTRELTQKTEAAIARLLAEGLPVSLIVTLHRGNATADKLPRLHAWLADLAGRGLRAARLHTLEVDDPAVGARYALDADENVAALRSFAALERQVPALKLDVFTDMRQMLRGRDARAGCVFRACDSYTTAAVSGVEGDGQRSNCGRTNKDGVDFTKADRAGYERYVALYHTPQRDGGCKDCRFFLMCKGHCPGTAIAGDWRNRSEHCEVHKQLFVDAERELRAAGELPLSLHPLRARVEAAMLAAWARGDNPTLESALRDVVSDRTCAKEHVFSDMPRFARVSWVSDAARRLWEPRLERVRRALAELSPSAAPRCCEDGAQLRDPVWRWRPPAGETALDCAPLLSPLLARMGVRMLGHVPCSPTCASSLASAEARLAELRQRDAEAAEWLLAALAWPIRWSALHGIAEVKTPVFKLCHDSEDSPGWHALVRAGEAWPEAGAQGTRPPFRAPPRRLVSDAPRHLRGLAHADARPRLPVLASAPAIAWERLAAPQDDGHDTAVIVRLAAARFPELERARAQALAAAEVRVCDGRVAVRHVGEQCPRAPDYEHGALADPGLGEALRLLARWPAAARQLPQIVHTISPMRPAGRPTARWPELRGSASTSQSSQFGVVWVTTHDPAATAQALVHEMAHNKLFALGLELESSARLVVNPLDRLYTSPVRTDRKRPMSAVFHAQYSFMHVTALDVAMLAGEADPSLRDYLAGLLRRNVERMEAGRREIAEHVETDADGAVFVAAFLEWTAQVLAAGHRALAEHARGG
;
A
#
# COMPACT_ATOMS: atom_id res chain seq x y z
N MET A 1 8.68 4.91 27.97
CA MET A 1 9.39 4.46 26.77
C MET A 1 9.57 2.97 26.94
N GLY A 2 9.02 2.15 26.03
CA GLY A 2 9.09 0.69 26.14
C GLY A 2 9.92 0.10 25.00
N ILE A 3 10.54 -1.04 25.26
CA ILE A 3 11.06 -1.89 24.19
C ILE A 3 9.89 -2.73 23.66
N GLU A 4 9.68 -2.75 22.35
CA GLU A 4 8.69 -3.63 21.72
C GLU A 4 9.42 -4.78 21.03
N VAL A 5 9.30 -5.98 21.58
CA VAL A 5 9.92 -7.18 21.02
C VAL A 5 8.94 -7.82 20.05
N ARG A 6 9.35 -7.95 18.78
CA ARG A 6 8.53 -8.45 17.66
C ARG A 6 9.21 -9.65 17.00
N PRO A 7 9.22 -10.85 17.62
CA PRO A 7 10.00 -11.98 17.09
C PRO A 7 9.60 -12.33 15.65
N LEU A 8 8.30 -12.30 15.33
CA LEU A 8 7.78 -12.58 13.99
C LEU A 8 7.43 -11.30 13.20
N GLY A 9 8.00 -10.16 13.59
CA GLY A 9 7.70 -8.85 13.00
C GLY A 9 6.19 -8.57 13.00
N VAL A 10 5.65 -8.27 11.81
CA VAL A 10 4.23 -7.92 11.61
C VAL A 10 3.32 -9.11 11.28
N ARG A 11 3.80 -10.36 11.40
CA ARG A 11 3.00 -11.55 11.07
C ARG A 11 1.85 -11.76 12.06
N CYS A 12 0.65 -12.10 11.58
CA CYS A 12 -0.54 -12.35 12.39
C CYS A 12 -1.42 -13.45 11.76
N ASN A 13 -2.28 -14.07 12.57
CA ASN A 13 -3.26 -15.07 12.16
C ASN A 13 -4.62 -14.49 11.72
N ILE A 14 -4.84 -13.19 11.90
CA ILE A 14 -5.98 -12.46 11.35
C ILE A 14 -5.49 -11.30 10.47
N GLY A 15 -6.38 -10.79 9.62
CA GLY A 15 -6.10 -9.71 8.67
C GLY A 15 -7.08 -8.56 8.85
N CYS A 16 -6.97 -7.83 9.99
CA CYS A 16 -7.83 -6.68 10.23
C CYS A 16 -7.76 -5.70 9.05
N GLN A 17 -8.92 -5.26 8.55
CA GLN A 17 -8.97 -4.51 7.30
C GLN A 17 -8.34 -3.11 7.42
N TYR A 18 -8.26 -2.57 8.64
CA TYR A 18 -7.66 -1.28 8.96
C TYR A 18 -6.23 -1.36 9.51
N CYS A 19 -5.61 -2.55 9.55
CA CYS A 19 -4.34 -2.71 10.23
C CYS A 19 -3.24 -1.83 9.62
N TYR A 20 -2.71 -0.88 10.41
CA TYR A 20 -1.64 0.03 9.95
C TYR A 20 -0.33 -0.70 9.57
N GLN A 21 -0.20 -1.97 9.95
CA GLN A 21 0.93 -2.83 9.57
C GLN A 21 0.74 -3.52 8.20
N ASN A 22 -0.39 -3.34 7.52
CA ASN A 22 -0.63 -3.93 6.20
C ASN A 22 0.43 -3.52 5.16
N PRO A 23 0.86 -2.24 5.06
CA PRO A 23 1.94 -1.86 4.17
C PRO A 23 3.23 -2.67 4.39
N GLN A 24 3.59 -2.98 5.65
CA GLN A 24 4.77 -3.79 5.99
C GLN A 24 4.60 -5.26 5.55
N ARG A 25 3.38 -5.80 5.59
CA ARG A 25 3.08 -7.15 5.09
C ARG A 25 3.13 -7.20 3.56
N ASP A 26 2.55 -6.20 2.92
CA ASP A 26 2.48 -6.08 1.46
C ASP A 26 3.87 -5.83 0.84
N ALA A 27 4.74 -5.12 1.56
CA ALA A 27 6.16 -4.96 1.19
C ALA A 27 6.96 -6.27 1.24
N GLY A 28 6.45 -7.32 1.89
CA GLY A 28 7.07 -8.65 1.88
C GLY A 28 8.33 -8.79 2.75
N ASN A 29 8.70 -7.77 3.52
CA ASN A 29 9.85 -7.77 4.43
C ASN A 29 9.58 -8.51 5.76
N VAL A 30 8.59 -9.39 5.80
CA VAL A 30 8.17 -10.05 7.04
C VAL A 30 9.13 -11.17 7.41
N ALA A 31 9.73 -11.07 8.60
CA ALA A 31 10.63 -12.09 9.13
C ALA A 31 9.93 -13.46 9.19
N ARG A 32 10.56 -14.48 8.58
CA ARG A 32 10.06 -15.87 8.58
C ARG A 32 10.62 -16.70 9.75
N ARG A 33 11.72 -16.24 10.33
CA ARG A 33 12.48 -16.89 11.39
C ARG A 33 12.86 -15.82 12.43
N TYR A 34 13.11 -16.27 13.65
CA TYR A 34 13.62 -15.46 14.74
C TYR A 34 14.68 -16.26 15.50
N ASP A 35 15.52 -15.55 16.23
CA ASP A 35 16.56 -16.06 17.12
C ASP A 35 16.33 -15.45 18.50
N VAL A 36 15.83 -16.27 19.43
CA VAL A 36 15.57 -15.86 20.82
C VAL A 36 16.86 -15.42 21.51
N GLU A 37 18.01 -16.04 21.20
CA GLU A 37 19.29 -15.64 21.80
C GLU A 37 19.70 -14.25 21.33
N ALA A 38 19.51 -13.94 20.04
CA ALA A 38 19.77 -12.61 19.51
C ALA A 38 18.90 -11.55 20.19
N ILE A 39 17.60 -11.85 20.36
CA ILE A 39 16.67 -10.98 21.09
C ILE A 39 17.14 -10.80 22.54
N LEU A 40 17.43 -11.88 23.26
CA LEU A 40 17.88 -11.83 24.66
C LEU A 40 19.18 -11.06 24.82
N ARG A 41 20.17 -11.20 23.93
CA ARG A 41 21.40 -10.40 23.95
C ARG A 41 21.13 -8.89 23.88
N VAL A 42 20.14 -8.49 23.07
CA VAL A 42 19.77 -7.07 22.92
C VAL A 42 19.03 -6.56 24.14
N LEU A 43 18.18 -7.40 24.75
CA LEU A 43 17.47 -7.08 25.98
C LEU A 43 18.40 -7.03 27.20
N GLU A 44 19.40 -7.92 27.29
CA GLU A 44 20.43 -7.89 28.34
C GLU A 44 21.18 -6.56 28.32
N ALA A 45 21.50 -6.05 27.13
CA ALA A 45 22.18 -4.78 26.93
C ALA A 45 21.30 -3.54 27.18
N ASP A 46 19.98 -3.69 27.38
CA ASP A 46 19.04 -2.58 27.55
C ASP A 46 18.22 -2.75 28.84
N PRO A 47 18.48 -1.95 29.89
CA PRO A 47 17.89 -2.18 31.21
C PRO A 47 16.39 -1.84 31.27
N ARG A 48 15.79 -1.34 30.19
CA ARG A 48 14.38 -0.93 30.16
C ARG A 48 13.47 -2.16 30.03
N PRO A 49 12.28 -2.15 30.66
CA PRO A 49 11.31 -3.21 30.48
C PRO A 49 10.81 -3.27 29.03
N PHE A 50 10.49 -4.49 28.59
CA PHE A 50 9.95 -4.76 27.26
C PHE A 50 8.50 -5.23 27.32
N SER A 51 7.83 -5.12 26.18
CA SER A 51 6.55 -5.76 25.90
C SER A 51 6.71 -6.67 24.69
N LEU A 52 6.13 -7.86 24.76
CA LEU A 52 5.94 -8.65 23.56
C LEU A 52 4.85 -8.00 22.70
N PHE A 53 5.18 -7.78 21.43
CA PHE A 53 4.36 -7.07 20.46
C PHE A 53 4.54 -7.71 19.07
N GLY A 54 3.94 -7.13 18.03
CA GLY A 54 4.08 -7.57 16.64
C GLY A 54 2.76 -7.57 15.91
N GLY A 55 2.62 -8.45 14.91
CA GLY A 55 1.30 -8.75 14.34
C GLY A 55 0.44 -9.55 15.32
N GLU A 56 0.86 -10.77 15.67
CA GLU A 56 0.33 -11.55 16.79
C GLU A 56 1.49 -12.20 17.56
N ALA A 57 1.71 -11.76 18.80
CA ALA A 57 2.82 -12.22 19.63
C ALA A 57 2.68 -13.71 20.01
N LEU A 58 1.45 -14.19 20.22
CA LEU A 58 1.19 -15.58 20.64
C LEU A 58 1.32 -16.60 19.48
N LEU A 59 1.75 -16.17 18.30
CA LEU A 59 2.21 -17.09 17.24
C LEU A 59 3.60 -17.67 17.55
N VAL A 60 4.36 -17.06 18.45
CA VAL A 60 5.63 -17.60 18.93
C VAL A 60 5.33 -18.83 19.79
N PRO A 61 6.02 -19.97 19.58
CA PRO A 61 5.95 -21.14 20.44
C PRO A 61 6.02 -20.79 21.92
N LEU A 62 5.16 -21.40 22.74
CA LEU A 62 5.04 -21.08 24.16
C LEU A 62 6.37 -21.23 24.91
N ALA A 63 7.18 -22.25 24.59
CA ALA A 63 8.49 -22.43 25.21
C ALA A 63 9.41 -21.22 25.03
N ASP A 64 9.41 -20.58 23.86
CA ASP A 64 10.21 -19.38 23.62
C ASP A 64 9.60 -18.13 24.27
N LEU A 65 8.26 -18.03 24.32
CA LEU A 65 7.57 -16.99 25.08
C LEU A 65 7.92 -17.07 26.57
N GLU A 66 7.90 -18.27 27.15
CA GLU A 66 8.25 -18.50 28.56
C GLU A 66 9.71 -18.13 28.85
N ARG A 67 10.64 -18.35 27.91
CA ARG A 67 12.03 -17.92 28.05
C ARG A 67 12.15 -16.39 28.10
N LEU A 68 11.49 -15.69 27.19
CA LEU A 68 11.45 -14.23 27.20
C LEU A 68 10.79 -13.70 28.48
N TRP A 69 9.67 -14.28 28.89
CA TRP A 69 8.97 -13.87 30.11
C TRP A 69 9.71 -14.23 31.39
N ALA A 70 10.46 -15.33 31.43
CA ALA A 70 11.35 -15.67 32.55
C ALA A 70 12.41 -14.57 32.71
N PHE A 71 13.06 -14.18 31.60
CA PHE A 71 13.99 -13.06 31.58
C PHE A 71 13.36 -11.75 32.09
N GLY A 72 12.17 -11.39 31.57
CA GLY A 72 11.49 -10.17 32.02
C GLY A 72 11.00 -10.21 33.47
N LEU A 73 10.61 -11.39 33.96
CA LEU A 73 10.27 -11.60 35.37
C LEU A 73 11.50 -11.40 36.27
N GLU A 74 12.62 -12.03 35.92
CA GLU A 74 13.88 -11.92 36.66
C GLU A 74 14.41 -10.48 36.67
N ARG A 75 14.40 -9.82 35.51
CA ARG A 75 15.01 -8.49 35.34
C ARG A 75 14.13 -7.33 35.80
N HIS A 76 12.81 -7.46 35.65
CA HIS A 76 11.86 -6.34 35.82
C HIS A 76 10.67 -6.66 36.74
N GLY A 77 10.57 -7.89 37.26
CA GLY A 77 9.50 -8.31 38.15
C GLY A 77 8.17 -8.63 37.46
N GLY A 78 8.11 -8.62 36.13
CA GLY A 78 6.92 -8.99 35.36
C GLY A 78 7.00 -8.53 33.91
N ASN A 79 5.94 -8.82 33.16
CA ASN A 79 5.95 -8.71 31.71
C ASN A 79 4.69 -8.02 31.17
N THR A 80 4.73 -7.62 29.91
CA THR A 80 3.55 -7.16 29.17
C THR A 80 3.49 -7.85 27.81
N VAL A 81 2.29 -8.18 27.34
CA VAL A 81 2.04 -8.67 25.98
C VAL A 81 0.85 -7.96 25.36
N GLN A 82 0.93 -7.63 24.07
CA GLN A 82 -0.22 -7.22 23.27
C GLN A 82 -0.62 -8.38 22.34
N THR A 83 -1.89 -8.78 22.38
CA THR A 83 -2.43 -9.89 21.56
C THR A 83 -3.80 -9.51 20.99
N ASN A 84 -4.21 -10.19 19.91
CA ASN A 84 -5.59 -10.18 19.41
C ASN A 84 -6.52 -11.11 20.22
N GLY A 85 -5.96 -11.91 21.15
CA GLY A 85 -6.70 -12.77 22.08
C GLY A 85 -7.15 -14.12 21.50
N THR A 86 -7.07 -14.32 20.19
CA THR A 86 -7.65 -15.49 19.52
C THR A 86 -6.92 -16.81 19.80
N LEU A 87 -5.68 -16.73 20.29
CA LEU A 87 -4.81 -17.88 20.61
C LEU A 87 -4.66 -18.13 22.11
N VAL A 88 -5.28 -17.31 22.96
CA VAL A 88 -5.21 -17.48 24.41
C VAL A 88 -5.94 -18.76 24.81
N GLY A 89 -5.21 -19.68 25.43
CA GLY A 89 -5.69 -20.95 25.94
C GLY A 89 -5.16 -21.24 27.34
N ASP A 90 -5.45 -22.42 27.88
CA ASP A 90 -5.11 -22.83 29.25
C ASP A 90 -3.63 -22.66 29.60
N ASP A 91 -2.74 -23.16 28.72
CA ASP A 91 -1.30 -23.06 28.93
C ASP A 91 -0.82 -21.61 28.94
N HIS A 92 -1.42 -20.76 28.11
CA HIS A 92 -1.12 -19.33 28.10
C HIS A 92 -1.56 -18.65 29.40
N VAL A 93 -2.76 -18.97 29.90
CA VAL A 93 -3.26 -18.42 31.18
C VAL A 93 -2.35 -18.85 32.33
N ALA A 94 -1.91 -20.11 32.35
CA ALA A 94 -0.97 -20.62 33.35
C ALA A 94 0.39 -19.90 33.27
N ALA A 95 0.94 -19.71 32.06
CA ALA A 95 2.17 -18.96 31.85
C ALA A 95 2.02 -17.49 32.25
N PHE A 96 0.91 -16.83 31.90
CA PHE A 96 0.67 -15.43 32.27
C PHE A 96 0.68 -15.22 33.79
N LYS A 97 0.11 -16.15 34.55
CA LYS A 97 0.19 -16.14 36.02
C LYS A 97 1.62 -16.36 36.50
N ARG A 98 2.29 -17.41 36.00
CA ARG A 98 3.65 -17.79 36.40
C ARG A 98 4.64 -16.65 36.20
N TYR A 99 4.55 -15.94 35.07
CA TYR A 99 5.49 -14.88 34.69
C TYR A 99 4.97 -13.45 34.88
N LYS A 100 3.86 -13.27 35.62
CA LYS A 100 3.27 -11.96 35.94
C LYS A 100 3.07 -11.09 34.68
N VAL A 101 2.44 -11.67 33.67
CA VAL A 101 2.20 -11.01 32.39
C VAL A 101 0.93 -10.15 32.47
N ARG A 102 1.07 -8.86 32.16
CA ARG A 102 -0.05 -7.94 31.89
C ARG A 102 -0.49 -8.09 30.44
N VAL A 103 -1.78 -8.35 30.22
CA VAL A 103 -2.30 -8.72 28.89
C VAL A 103 -3.09 -7.55 28.29
N GLY A 104 -2.57 -6.96 27.23
CA GLY A 104 -3.30 -6.08 26.33
C GLY A 104 -4.04 -6.91 25.28
N VAL A 105 -5.35 -6.72 25.15
CA VAL A 105 -6.18 -7.43 24.16
C VAL A 105 -6.78 -6.42 23.18
N SER A 106 -6.54 -6.62 21.88
CA SER A 106 -7.15 -5.81 20.83
C SER A 106 -8.48 -6.41 20.38
N ILE A 107 -9.57 -5.70 20.65
CA ILE A 107 -10.95 -6.08 20.31
C ILE A 107 -11.80 -4.81 20.18
N ASP A 108 -12.61 -4.71 19.14
CA ASP A 108 -13.36 -3.49 18.80
C ASP A 108 -14.79 -3.49 19.35
N GLY A 109 -15.21 -4.59 19.96
CA GLY A 109 -16.51 -4.77 20.59
C GLY A 109 -17.00 -6.22 20.51
N PRO A 110 -18.20 -6.52 21.02
CA PRO A 110 -18.80 -7.85 20.96
C PRO A 110 -19.37 -8.16 19.58
N GLY A 111 -19.30 -9.43 19.16
CA GLY A 111 -19.97 -9.93 17.96
C GLY A 111 -19.65 -9.14 16.69
N GLU A 112 -20.66 -8.57 16.04
CA GLU A 112 -20.55 -7.80 14.79
C GLU A 112 -19.70 -6.53 14.90
N LEU A 113 -19.60 -5.96 16.09
CA LEU A 113 -18.83 -4.73 16.28
C LEU A 113 -17.34 -4.98 16.04
N ASN A 114 -16.92 -6.25 16.06
CA ASN A 114 -15.56 -6.70 15.77
C ASN A 114 -15.35 -7.20 14.33
N ASP A 115 -16.37 -7.18 13.45
CA ASP A 115 -16.31 -7.83 12.13
C ASP A 115 -15.18 -7.27 11.22
N VAL A 116 -14.69 -6.06 11.50
CA VAL A 116 -13.59 -5.44 10.75
C VAL A 116 -12.21 -6.03 11.13
N ARG A 117 -12.11 -6.72 12.29
CA ARG A 117 -10.96 -7.57 12.68
C ARG A 117 -11.01 -8.92 11.96
N TRP A 118 -10.95 -8.82 10.64
CA TRP A 118 -11.33 -9.84 9.68
C TRP A 118 -10.44 -11.08 9.69
N ALA A 119 -11.08 -12.24 9.57
CA ALA A 119 -10.44 -13.55 9.47
C ALA A 119 -10.93 -14.35 8.25
N GLY A 120 -10.99 -13.71 7.08
CA GLY A 120 -11.29 -14.35 5.79
C GLY A 120 -12.78 -14.54 5.49
N THR A 121 -13.60 -14.84 6.50
CA THR A 121 -15.09 -14.90 6.39
C THR A 121 -15.75 -14.31 7.64
N LEU A 122 -17.03 -13.91 7.54
CA LEU A 122 -17.80 -13.44 8.71
C LEU A 122 -17.95 -14.55 9.76
N ALA A 123 -18.25 -15.78 9.33
CA ALA A 123 -18.41 -16.91 10.26
C ALA A 123 -17.14 -17.15 11.07
N ARG A 124 -15.98 -17.20 10.40
CA ARG A 124 -14.69 -17.37 11.07
C ARG A 124 -14.32 -16.16 11.93
N THR A 125 -14.62 -14.94 11.46
CA THR A 125 -14.39 -13.71 12.23
C THR A 125 -15.19 -13.73 13.53
N ARG A 126 -16.49 -14.05 13.47
CA ARG A 126 -17.37 -14.15 14.65
C ARG A 126 -16.94 -15.24 15.61
N GLU A 127 -16.51 -16.40 15.11
CA GLU A 127 -15.97 -17.49 15.94
C GLU A 127 -14.71 -17.02 16.70
N LEU A 128 -13.78 -16.34 16.01
CA LEU A 128 -12.56 -15.83 16.65
C LEU A 128 -12.86 -14.66 17.60
N THR A 129 -13.84 -13.81 17.29
CA THR A 129 -14.33 -12.79 18.23
C THR A 129 -14.84 -13.44 19.51
N GLN A 130 -15.67 -14.48 19.42
CA GLN A 130 -16.17 -15.22 20.59
C GLN A 130 -15.02 -15.84 21.40
N LYS A 131 -14.00 -16.38 20.73
CA LYS A 131 -12.78 -16.89 21.41
C LYS A 131 -12.06 -15.77 22.17
N THR A 132 -11.88 -14.60 21.56
CA THR A 132 -11.29 -13.44 22.23
C THR A 132 -12.13 -12.97 23.42
N GLU A 133 -13.46 -12.91 23.29
CA GLU A 133 -14.37 -12.56 24.38
C GLU A 133 -14.29 -13.56 25.54
N ALA A 134 -14.27 -14.87 25.24
CA ALA A 134 -14.11 -15.92 26.24
C ALA A 134 -12.74 -15.86 26.93
N ALA A 135 -11.67 -15.56 26.18
CA ALA A 135 -10.34 -15.35 26.74
C ALA A 135 -10.32 -14.16 27.71
N ILE A 136 -10.89 -13.02 27.34
CA ILE A 136 -10.99 -11.84 28.22
C ILE A 136 -11.75 -12.19 29.50
N ALA A 137 -12.93 -12.81 29.39
CA ALA A 137 -13.74 -13.20 30.53
C ALA A 137 -12.96 -14.13 31.49
N ARG A 138 -12.24 -15.12 30.94
CA ARG A 138 -11.41 -16.04 31.73
C ARG A 138 -10.26 -15.31 32.42
N LEU A 139 -9.52 -14.48 31.70
CA LEU A 139 -8.39 -13.74 32.26
C LEU A 139 -8.84 -12.86 33.44
N LEU A 140 -9.98 -12.20 33.31
CA LEU A 140 -10.58 -11.39 34.37
C LEU A 140 -11.03 -12.24 35.57
N ALA A 141 -11.70 -13.37 35.32
CA ALA A 141 -12.14 -14.30 36.38
C ALA A 141 -10.95 -14.87 37.19
N GLU A 142 -9.81 -15.03 36.54
CA GLU A 142 -8.56 -15.50 37.14
C GLU A 142 -7.74 -14.39 37.81
N GLY A 143 -8.28 -13.16 37.87
CA GLY A 143 -7.65 -12.00 38.51
C GLY A 143 -6.44 -11.44 37.77
N LEU A 144 -6.24 -11.78 36.49
CA LEU A 144 -5.12 -11.29 35.71
C LEU A 144 -5.33 -9.82 35.30
N PRO A 145 -4.26 -9.00 35.27
CA PRO A 145 -4.33 -7.62 34.82
C PRO A 145 -4.52 -7.54 33.29
N VAL A 146 -5.74 -7.22 32.88
CA VAL A 146 -6.16 -7.06 31.48
C VAL A 146 -6.39 -5.59 31.14
N SER A 147 -5.99 -5.19 29.93
CA SER A 147 -6.39 -3.92 29.32
C SER A 147 -6.85 -4.14 27.88
N LEU A 148 -7.75 -3.28 27.38
CA LEU A 148 -8.23 -3.37 26.00
C LEU A 148 -7.64 -2.27 25.12
N ILE A 149 -7.52 -2.55 23.81
CA ILE A 149 -7.39 -1.54 22.76
C ILE A 149 -8.60 -1.69 21.83
N VAL A 150 -9.36 -0.62 21.69
CA VAL A 150 -10.57 -0.52 20.85
C VAL A 150 -10.32 0.50 19.75
N THR A 151 -10.42 0.10 18.49
CA THR A 151 -10.33 1.03 17.35
C THR A 151 -11.74 1.49 16.97
N LEU A 152 -11.97 2.79 16.96
CA LEU A 152 -13.26 3.39 16.65
C LEU A 152 -13.43 3.55 15.14
N HIS A 153 -14.50 3.00 14.59
CA HIS A 153 -14.83 3.02 13.17
C HIS A 153 -16.34 2.90 12.94
N ARG A 154 -16.81 3.11 11.71
CA ARG A 154 -18.24 3.02 11.33
C ARG A 154 -18.87 1.66 11.68
N GLY A 155 -18.07 0.61 11.75
CA GLY A 155 -18.50 -0.73 12.18
C GLY A 155 -18.94 -0.84 13.64
N ASN A 156 -18.47 0.02 14.56
CA ASN A 156 -18.66 -0.14 16.01
C ASN A 156 -19.05 1.13 16.78
N ALA A 157 -18.80 2.32 16.21
CA ALA A 157 -18.85 3.58 16.95
C ALA A 157 -19.80 4.62 16.33
N THR A 158 -20.77 4.19 15.51
CA THR A 158 -21.91 5.02 15.10
C THR A 158 -22.92 5.16 16.24
N ALA A 159 -23.76 6.20 16.19
CA ALA A 159 -24.72 6.53 17.24
C ALA A 159 -25.63 5.36 17.65
N ASP A 160 -26.04 4.53 16.69
CA ASP A 160 -26.87 3.33 16.91
C ASP A 160 -26.11 2.18 17.57
N LYS A 161 -24.77 2.14 17.47
CA LYS A 161 -23.92 1.04 17.98
C LYS A 161 -23.26 1.34 19.31
N LEU A 162 -23.00 2.61 19.60
CA LEU A 162 -22.38 3.07 20.85
C LEU A 162 -23.08 2.54 22.11
N PRO A 163 -24.43 2.51 22.23
CA PRO A 163 -25.08 1.97 23.42
C PRO A 163 -24.68 0.53 23.73
N ARG A 164 -24.56 -0.32 22.70
CA ARG A 164 -24.16 -1.72 22.87
C ARG A 164 -22.68 -1.84 23.22
N LEU A 165 -21.82 -1.06 22.57
CA LEU A 165 -20.38 -1.05 22.87
C LEU A 165 -20.13 -0.58 24.32
N HIS A 166 -20.85 0.43 24.78
CA HIS A 166 -20.79 0.93 26.16
C HIS A 166 -21.27 -0.11 27.18
N ALA A 167 -22.43 -0.73 26.93
CA ALA A 167 -22.96 -1.76 27.82
C ALA A 167 -21.97 -2.93 27.99
N TRP A 168 -21.32 -3.34 26.91
CA TRP A 168 -20.31 -4.39 26.93
C TRP A 168 -19.06 -3.98 27.73
N LEU A 169 -18.53 -2.77 27.54
CA LEU A 169 -17.40 -2.28 28.34
C LEU A 169 -17.75 -2.14 29.83
N ALA A 170 -18.97 -1.71 30.14
CA ALA A 170 -19.45 -1.60 31.52
C ALA A 170 -19.57 -2.99 32.19
N ASP A 171 -20.09 -4.00 31.48
CA ASP A 171 -20.11 -5.40 31.96
C ASP A 171 -18.69 -5.92 32.23
N LEU A 172 -17.76 -5.74 31.30
CA LEU A 172 -16.37 -6.13 31.51
C LEU A 172 -15.71 -5.40 32.70
N ALA A 173 -16.03 -4.11 32.90
CA ALA A 173 -15.56 -3.36 34.06
C ALA A 173 -16.11 -3.91 35.38
N GLY A 174 -17.38 -4.34 35.39
CA GLY A 174 -18.00 -5.07 36.50
C GLY A 174 -17.30 -6.40 36.81
N ARG A 175 -16.74 -7.05 35.79
CA ARG A 175 -15.93 -8.28 35.91
C ARG A 175 -14.45 -8.05 36.26
N GLY A 176 -14.03 -6.80 36.41
CA GLY A 176 -12.67 -6.47 36.85
C GLY A 176 -11.79 -5.77 35.81
N LEU A 177 -12.28 -5.47 34.61
CA LEU A 177 -11.55 -4.62 33.67
C LEU A 177 -11.36 -3.22 34.26
N ARG A 178 -10.13 -2.69 34.18
CA ARG A 178 -9.79 -1.37 34.75
C ARG A 178 -9.34 -0.34 33.72
N ALA A 179 -8.89 -0.76 32.54
CA ALA A 179 -8.35 0.15 31.55
C ALA A 179 -8.69 -0.28 30.12
N ALA A 180 -9.04 0.68 29.28
CA ALA A 180 -9.13 0.53 27.84
C ALA A 180 -8.53 1.76 27.15
N ARG A 181 -7.89 1.54 26.00
CA ARG A 181 -7.41 2.61 25.12
C ARG A 181 -8.30 2.71 23.90
N LEU A 182 -8.68 3.94 23.58
CA LEU A 182 -9.49 4.25 22.40
C LEU A 182 -8.57 4.80 21.31
N HIS A 183 -8.58 4.16 20.15
CA HIS A 183 -7.87 4.66 18.97
C HIS A 183 -8.87 5.14 17.94
N THR A 184 -8.72 6.38 17.49
CA THR A 184 -9.32 6.80 16.22
C THR A 184 -8.71 5.99 15.08
N LEU A 185 -9.52 5.59 14.10
CA LEU A 185 -9.06 4.83 12.94
C LEU A 185 -7.97 5.58 12.17
N GLU A 186 -6.79 4.97 12.08
CA GLU A 186 -5.71 5.42 11.21
C GLU A 186 -6.01 5.00 9.75
N VAL A 187 -5.98 5.96 8.82
CA VAL A 187 -6.32 5.72 7.42
C VAL A 187 -5.05 5.67 6.55
N ASP A 188 -4.58 4.45 6.29
CA ASP A 188 -3.42 4.21 5.41
C ASP A 188 -3.80 3.93 3.96
N ASP A 189 -5.03 3.47 3.75
CA ASP A 189 -5.62 3.16 2.45
C ASP A 189 -6.92 3.97 2.29
N PRO A 190 -7.02 4.85 1.27
CA PRO A 190 -8.22 5.65 1.04
C PRO A 190 -9.51 4.85 0.88
N ALA A 191 -9.47 3.63 0.32
CA ALA A 191 -10.63 2.77 0.17
C ALA A 191 -11.09 2.20 1.52
N VAL A 192 -10.14 1.84 2.39
CA VAL A 192 -10.43 1.44 3.78
C VAL A 192 -11.01 2.63 4.55
N GLY A 193 -10.42 3.82 4.38
CA GLY A 193 -10.91 5.07 4.96
C GLY A 193 -12.35 5.37 4.57
N ALA A 194 -12.66 5.39 3.27
CA ALA A 194 -14.01 5.62 2.76
C ALA A 194 -15.03 4.65 3.38
N ARG A 195 -14.65 3.38 3.55
CA ARG A 195 -15.54 2.34 4.07
C ARG A 195 -15.74 2.38 5.58
N TYR A 196 -14.70 2.70 6.35
CA TYR A 196 -14.71 2.50 7.81
C TYR A 196 -14.45 3.74 8.65
N ALA A 197 -13.79 4.77 8.12
CA ALA A 197 -13.49 5.96 8.91
C ALA A 197 -14.78 6.69 9.30
N LEU A 198 -14.85 7.12 10.56
CA LEU A 198 -15.81 8.12 10.99
C LEU A 198 -15.31 9.50 10.56
N ASP A 199 -16.22 10.41 10.22
CA ASP A 199 -15.84 11.81 10.04
C ASP A 199 -15.49 12.49 11.38
N ALA A 200 -15.12 13.78 11.33
CA ALA A 200 -14.71 14.50 12.53
C ALA A 200 -15.84 14.63 13.57
N ASP A 201 -17.07 14.90 13.13
CA ASP A 201 -18.20 15.12 14.02
C ASP A 201 -18.67 13.79 14.63
N GLU A 202 -18.69 12.71 13.84
CA GLU A 202 -18.95 11.36 14.30
C GLU A 202 -17.93 10.89 15.34
N ASN A 203 -16.63 11.13 15.10
CA ASN A 203 -15.57 10.82 16.07
C ASN A 203 -15.74 11.60 17.37
N VAL A 204 -16.04 12.91 17.29
CA VAL A 204 -16.26 13.75 18.46
C VAL A 204 -17.47 13.28 19.25
N ALA A 205 -18.58 12.95 18.58
CA ALA A 205 -19.77 12.41 19.22
C ALA A 205 -19.47 11.08 19.94
N ALA A 206 -18.77 10.17 19.28
CA ALA A 206 -18.36 8.89 19.88
C ALA A 206 -17.48 9.12 21.12
N LEU A 207 -16.41 9.91 21.02
CA LEU A 207 -15.50 10.16 22.13
C LEU A 207 -16.18 10.90 23.30
N ARG A 208 -17.08 11.86 23.05
CA ARG A 208 -17.91 12.47 24.11
C ARG A 208 -18.78 11.45 24.82
N SER A 209 -19.34 10.50 24.09
CA SER A 209 -20.15 9.43 24.67
C SER A 209 -19.32 8.49 25.55
N PHE A 210 -18.06 8.21 25.19
CA PHE A 210 -17.11 7.47 26.02
C PHE A 210 -16.67 8.26 27.26
N ALA A 211 -16.50 9.58 27.16
CA ALA A 211 -16.24 10.42 28.33
C ALA A 211 -17.40 10.38 29.33
N ALA A 212 -18.64 10.32 28.84
CA ALA A 212 -19.81 10.10 29.69
C ALA A 212 -19.80 8.70 30.33
N LEU A 213 -19.41 7.66 29.58
CA LEU A 213 -19.27 6.30 30.11
C LEU A 213 -18.21 6.23 31.23
N GLU A 214 -17.03 6.84 31.07
CA GLU A 214 -15.98 6.86 32.11
C GLU A 214 -16.49 7.47 33.43
N ARG A 215 -17.38 8.47 33.35
CA ARG A 215 -18.04 9.05 34.54
C ARG A 215 -19.06 8.10 35.17
N GLN A 216 -19.80 7.35 34.37
CA GLN A 216 -20.80 6.38 34.84
C GLN A 216 -20.17 5.10 35.39
N VAL A 217 -18.97 4.74 34.91
CA VAL A 217 -18.22 3.54 35.31
C VAL A 217 -16.83 3.94 35.81
N PRO A 218 -16.71 4.54 37.02
CA PRO A 218 -15.46 5.14 37.48
C PRO A 218 -14.27 4.18 37.60
N ALA A 219 -14.56 2.88 37.73
CA ALA A 219 -13.57 1.81 37.80
C ALA A 219 -12.86 1.54 36.45
N LEU A 220 -13.48 1.92 35.33
CA LEU A 220 -12.88 1.85 34.00
C LEU A 220 -12.21 3.20 33.68
N LYS A 221 -10.93 3.17 33.29
CA LYS A 221 -10.19 4.34 32.85
C LYS A 221 -9.91 4.29 31.36
N LEU A 222 -10.16 5.43 30.70
CA LEU A 222 -9.89 5.69 29.30
C LEU A 222 -8.76 6.72 29.22
N ASP A 223 -7.71 6.39 28.47
CA ASP A 223 -6.46 7.13 28.45
C ASP A 223 -6.60 8.55 27.87
N VAL A 224 -7.30 8.69 26.75
CA VAL A 224 -7.39 9.95 25.98
C VAL A 224 -7.85 11.15 26.84
N PHE A 225 -8.90 11.03 27.64
CA PHE A 225 -9.46 12.17 28.37
C PHE A 225 -8.55 12.60 29.53
N THR A 226 -7.92 11.63 30.19
CA THR A 226 -7.00 11.91 31.29
C THR A 226 -5.76 12.62 30.76
N ASP A 227 -5.18 12.13 29.67
CA ASP A 227 -4.05 12.78 29.01
C ASP A 227 -4.39 14.21 28.61
N MET A 228 -5.53 14.44 27.94
CA MET A 228 -5.92 15.79 27.51
C MET A 228 -6.05 16.78 28.68
N ARG A 229 -6.62 16.36 29.81
CA ARG A 229 -6.68 17.18 31.03
C ARG A 229 -5.29 17.46 31.60
N GLN A 230 -4.39 16.48 31.63
CA GLN A 230 -3.02 16.70 32.12
C GLN A 230 -2.22 17.61 31.17
N MET A 231 -2.42 17.48 29.86
CA MET A 231 -1.81 18.35 28.87
C MET A 231 -2.26 19.81 29.08
N LEU A 232 -3.53 20.06 29.32
CA LEU A 232 -4.05 21.40 29.66
C LEU A 232 -3.52 21.95 30.98
N ARG A 233 -3.05 21.10 31.90
CA ARG A 233 -2.34 21.51 33.12
C ARG A 233 -0.82 21.68 32.92
N GLY A 234 -0.33 21.51 31.69
CA GLY A 234 1.09 21.56 31.38
C GLY A 234 1.89 20.37 31.90
N ARG A 235 1.25 19.21 32.13
CA ARG A 235 1.87 18.00 32.66
C ARG A 235 1.89 16.89 31.62
N ASP A 236 3.04 16.68 30.98
CA ASP A 236 3.18 15.74 29.86
C ASP A 236 4.15 14.59 30.12
N ALA A 237 4.76 14.52 31.31
CA ALA A 237 5.72 13.49 31.69
C ALA A 237 5.14 12.06 31.62
N ARG A 238 3.84 11.91 31.92
CA ARG A 238 3.11 10.63 31.91
C ARG A 238 2.13 10.47 30.74
N ALA A 239 2.01 11.47 29.88
CA ALA A 239 1.07 11.41 28.75
C ALA A 239 1.51 10.35 27.72
N GLY A 240 0.54 9.84 26.96
CA GLY A 240 0.78 9.01 25.80
C GLY A 240 1.75 9.66 24.81
N CYS A 241 2.49 8.84 24.07
CA CYS A 241 3.56 9.33 23.19
C CYS A 241 3.10 10.35 22.14
N VAL A 242 1.83 10.27 21.76
CA VAL A 242 1.19 11.18 20.78
C VAL A 242 1.16 12.64 21.25
N PHE A 243 1.27 12.90 22.56
CA PHE A 243 1.31 14.25 23.15
C PHE A 243 2.73 14.74 23.51
N ARG A 244 3.77 13.94 23.24
CA ARG A 244 5.15 14.17 23.72
C ARG A 244 6.17 14.57 22.64
N ALA A 245 5.71 15.19 21.56
CA ALA A 245 6.58 15.59 20.45
C ALA A 245 7.41 14.40 19.89
N CYS A 246 6.71 13.34 19.46
CA CYS A 246 7.32 12.14 18.86
C CYS A 246 8.17 12.44 17.61
N ASP A 247 9.46 12.09 17.64
CA ASP A 247 10.36 12.16 16.48
C ASP A 247 10.21 10.93 15.58
N SER A 248 9.89 11.11 14.30
CA SER A 248 9.69 10.03 13.32
C SER A 248 10.99 9.29 12.92
N TYR A 249 12.17 9.80 13.28
CA TYR A 249 13.46 9.15 13.01
C TYR A 249 14.09 8.50 14.24
N THR A 250 13.73 8.92 15.46
CA THR A 250 14.34 8.39 16.70
C THR A 250 13.38 8.21 17.88
N THR A 251 12.07 8.11 17.64
CA THR A 251 11.03 8.20 18.69
C THR A 251 11.42 7.58 20.03
N ALA A 252 11.28 8.36 21.09
CA ALA A 252 11.42 7.88 22.45
C ALA A 252 10.38 6.79 22.80
N ALA A 253 9.21 6.82 22.16
CA ALA A 253 8.07 6.01 22.55
C ALA A 253 8.35 4.51 22.52
N VAL A 254 8.92 4.06 21.39
CA VAL A 254 9.13 2.65 21.05
C VAL A 254 10.58 2.48 20.64
N SER A 255 11.23 1.44 21.17
CA SER A 255 12.46 0.89 20.60
C SER A 255 12.16 -0.55 20.21
N GLY A 256 11.99 -0.81 18.91
CA GLY A 256 11.66 -2.15 18.45
C GLY A 256 12.87 -3.07 18.50
N VAL A 257 12.64 -4.36 18.77
CA VAL A 257 13.62 -5.44 18.68
C VAL A 257 13.01 -6.53 17.82
N GLU A 258 13.53 -6.71 16.61
CA GLU A 258 13.03 -7.67 15.63
C GLU A 258 13.53 -9.10 15.91
N GLY A 259 13.02 -10.06 15.15
CA GLY A 259 13.33 -11.48 15.30
C GLY A 259 14.82 -11.84 15.23
N ASP A 260 15.65 -11.05 14.57
CA ASP A 260 17.09 -11.25 14.46
C ASP A 260 17.90 -10.41 15.47
N GLY A 261 17.22 -9.74 16.41
CA GLY A 261 17.82 -8.80 17.35
C GLY A 261 18.07 -7.40 16.77
N GLN A 262 17.73 -7.13 15.52
CA GLN A 262 17.87 -5.78 14.95
C GLN A 262 17.00 -4.79 15.73
N ARG A 263 17.57 -3.61 16.01
CA ARG A 263 16.80 -2.50 16.58
C ARG A 263 16.06 -1.74 15.48
N SER A 264 14.80 -1.44 15.72
CA SER A 264 13.95 -0.69 14.80
C SER A 264 13.33 0.53 15.48
N ASN A 265 12.95 1.50 14.66
CA ASN A 265 12.12 2.62 15.06
C ASN A 265 10.62 2.24 15.01
N CYS A 266 9.75 3.07 15.57
CA CYS A 266 8.30 2.83 15.52
C CYS A 266 7.80 2.70 14.07
N GLY A 267 7.04 1.63 13.81
CA GLY A 267 6.52 1.31 12.47
C GLY A 267 5.38 2.20 11.97
N ARG A 268 4.73 3.02 12.82
CA ARG A 268 3.51 3.77 12.42
C ARG A 268 3.75 4.81 11.33
N THR A 269 4.98 5.30 11.17
CA THR A 269 5.35 6.24 10.09
C THR A 269 5.81 5.53 8.82
N ASN A 270 5.91 4.20 8.82
CA ASN A 270 6.47 3.42 7.73
C ASN A 270 5.41 3.07 6.68
N LYS A 271 4.81 4.11 6.09
CA LYS A 271 3.70 3.99 5.13
C LYS A 271 4.07 3.27 3.84
N ASP A 272 5.37 3.19 3.55
CA ASP A 272 5.91 2.48 2.39
C ASP A 272 6.24 1.01 2.72
N GLY A 273 5.94 0.53 3.93
CA GLY A 273 6.15 -0.86 4.35
C GLY A 273 7.58 -1.25 4.70
N VAL A 274 8.48 -0.27 4.84
CA VAL A 274 9.89 -0.48 5.18
C VAL A 274 10.14 -0.11 6.63
N ASP A 275 10.68 -1.05 7.42
CA ASP A 275 11.19 -0.73 8.74
C ASP A 275 12.56 -0.07 8.66
N PHE A 276 12.79 0.86 9.58
CA PHE A 276 14.04 1.60 9.65
C PHE A 276 14.64 1.55 11.05
N THR A 277 15.96 1.57 11.14
CA THR A 277 16.70 1.77 12.37
C THR A 277 16.49 3.20 12.89
N LYS A 278 16.80 3.44 14.16
CA LYS A 278 16.81 4.82 14.67
C LYS A 278 18.00 5.59 14.09
N ALA A 279 17.79 6.86 13.78
CA ALA A 279 18.90 7.77 13.48
C ALA A 279 19.78 8.00 14.72
N ASP A 280 21.02 8.43 14.49
CA ASP A 280 22.02 8.60 15.57
C ASP A 280 21.72 9.79 16.50
N ARG A 281 20.85 10.71 16.08
CA ARG A 281 20.46 11.90 16.85
C ARG A 281 18.98 12.20 16.77
N ALA A 282 18.41 12.60 17.91
CA ALA A 282 17.06 13.12 17.97
C ALA A 282 16.92 14.45 17.22
N GLY A 283 15.72 14.72 16.73
CA GLY A 283 15.38 15.95 16.04
C GLY A 283 13.91 16.31 16.26
N TYR A 284 13.67 17.62 16.33
CA TYR A 284 12.35 18.21 16.59
C TYR A 284 11.95 19.24 15.52
N GLU A 285 12.57 19.15 14.34
CA GLU A 285 12.31 20.01 13.18
C GLU A 285 10.83 20.02 12.77
N ARG A 286 10.12 18.89 12.96
CA ARG A 286 8.68 18.78 12.72
C ARG A 286 7.91 19.85 13.50
N TYR A 287 8.27 20.05 14.77
CA TYR A 287 7.52 20.93 15.67
C TYR A 287 7.81 22.39 15.39
N VAL A 288 9.04 22.71 14.98
CA VAL A 288 9.40 24.02 14.45
C VAL A 288 8.60 24.29 13.17
N ALA A 289 8.65 23.40 12.18
CA ALA A 289 7.89 23.51 10.94
C ALA A 289 6.38 23.71 11.19
N LEU A 290 5.77 22.81 11.98
CA LEU A 290 4.35 22.89 12.28
C LEU A 290 3.95 24.22 12.94
N TYR A 291 4.75 24.76 13.85
CA TYR A 291 4.43 26.03 14.49
C TYR A 291 4.34 27.20 13.50
N HIS A 292 5.22 27.20 12.49
CA HIS A 292 5.30 28.29 11.51
C HIS A 292 4.35 28.12 10.31
N THR A 293 4.00 26.89 9.96
CA THR A 293 3.16 26.59 8.80
C THR A 293 1.67 26.89 9.08
N PRO A 294 0.95 27.60 8.18
CA PRO A 294 -0.48 27.83 8.29
C PRO A 294 -1.30 26.54 8.41
N GLN A 295 -2.43 26.60 9.11
CA GLN A 295 -3.27 25.42 9.28
C GLN A 295 -3.89 24.91 7.96
N ARG A 296 -4.20 25.79 7.01
CA ARG A 296 -4.68 25.36 5.68
C ARG A 296 -3.66 24.53 4.89
N ASP A 297 -2.37 24.70 5.20
CA ASP A 297 -1.25 24.07 4.50
C ASP A 297 -0.71 22.86 5.30
N GLY A 298 -1.47 22.35 6.28
CA GLY A 298 -1.10 21.17 7.08
C GLY A 298 -0.25 21.47 8.34
N GLY A 299 0.00 22.75 8.65
CA GLY A 299 0.77 23.19 9.83
C GLY A 299 -0.04 23.31 11.14
N CYS A 300 0.36 24.18 12.05
CA CYS A 300 -0.28 24.42 13.35
C CYS A 300 -0.27 25.91 13.76
N LYS A 301 0.15 26.81 12.86
CA LYS A 301 0.23 28.25 13.13
C LYS A 301 -1.05 28.79 13.76
N ASP A 302 -0.87 29.63 14.79
CA ASP A 302 -1.92 30.29 15.58
C ASP A 302 -2.85 29.34 16.36
N CYS A 303 -2.55 28.04 16.43
CA CYS A 303 -3.34 27.10 17.21
C CYS A 303 -3.06 27.23 18.72
N ARG A 304 -4.03 27.73 19.48
CA ARG A 304 -3.95 27.82 20.96
C ARG A 304 -3.76 26.50 21.69
N PHE A 305 -3.93 25.36 21.01
CA PHE A 305 -3.73 24.03 21.55
C PHE A 305 -2.39 23.39 21.19
N PHE A 306 -1.51 24.11 20.49
CA PHE A 306 -0.30 23.55 19.92
C PHE A 306 0.62 22.91 20.98
N LEU A 307 0.85 23.54 22.14
CA LEU A 307 1.69 22.93 23.20
C LEU A 307 1.14 21.61 23.74
N MET A 308 -0.18 21.49 23.80
CA MET A 308 -0.88 20.33 24.36
C MET A 308 -0.98 19.21 23.33
N CYS A 309 -1.26 19.55 22.08
CA CYS A 309 -1.43 18.59 20.99
C CYS A 309 -0.11 18.22 20.30
N LYS A 310 0.76 19.20 20.08
CA LYS A 310 2.01 19.14 19.33
C LYS A 310 1.84 18.54 17.92
N GLY A 311 0.72 18.79 17.25
CA GLY A 311 0.41 18.17 15.95
C GLY A 311 0.10 16.67 15.98
N HIS A 312 0.05 16.05 17.18
CA HIS A 312 -0.27 14.64 17.44
C HIS A 312 0.67 13.64 16.72
N CYS A 313 0.31 12.35 16.68
CA CYS A 313 1.10 11.28 16.07
C CYS A 313 1.52 11.61 14.62
N PRO A 314 2.82 11.51 14.26
CA PRO A 314 3.24 11.61 12.86
C PRO A 314 2.74 10.47 11.97
N GLY A 315 2.31 9.34 12.56
CA GLY A 315 1.72 8.21 11.82
C GLY A 315 0.30 8.48 11.33
N THR A 316 -0.43 9.41 11.93
CA THR A 316 -1.80 9.81 11.53
C THR A 316 -1.79 11.18 10.83
N ALA A 317 -0.66 11.55 10.24
CA ALA A 317 -0.46 12.84 9.57
C ALA A 317 -1.22 12.91 8.24
N ILE A 318 -1.65 14.12 7.87
CA ILE A 318 -2.38 14.37 6.60
C ILE A 318 -1.58 13.80 5.42
N ALA A 319 -2.27 13.04 4.57
CA ALA A 319 -1.73 12.34 3.40
C ALA A 319 -0.60 11.34 3.72
N GLY A 320 -0.47 10.92 4.99
CA GLY A 320 0.59 10.01 5.45
C GLY A 320 1.99 10.65 5.47
N ASP A 321 2.11 11.98 5.34
CA ASP A 321 3.38 12.69 5.42
C ASP A 321 3.63 13.20 6.84
N TRP A 322 4.63 12.63 7.51
CA TRP A 322 4.94 12.92 8.91
C TRP A 322 5.24 14.39 9.19
N ARG A 323 5.57 15.20 8.18
CA ARG A 323 5.83 16.65 8.33
C ARG A 323 4.55 17.44 8.58
N ASN A 324 3.38 16.89 8.23
CA ASN A 324 2.08 17.50 8.52
C ASN A 324 1.57 17.19 9.93
N ARG A 325 0.59 17.98 10.40
CA ARG A 325 -0.21 17.66 11.57
C ARG A 325 -1.11 16.45 11.31
N SER A 326 -1.67 15.88 12.37
CA SER A 326 -2.63 14.77 12.23
C SER A 326 -3.91 15.16 11.49
N GLU A 327 -4.44 14.22 10.70
CA GLU A 327 -5.76 14.31 10.06
C GLU A 327 -6.91 14.46 11.07
N HIS A 328 -6.75 13.98 12.31
CA HIS A 328 -7.74 14.10 13.38
C HIS A 328 -7.64 15.43 14.16
N CYS A 329 -7.04 16.47 13.59
CA CYS A 329 -6.84 17.77 14.23
C CYS A 329 -8.13 18.36 14.83
N GLU A 330 -9.22 18.36 14.06
CA GLU A 330 -10.49 18.95 14.52
C GLU A 330 -11.12 18.16 15.66
N VAL A 331 -10.98 16.82 15.65
CA VAL A 331 -11.42 15.96 16.76
C VAL A 331 -10.70 16.36 18.05
N HIS A 332 -9.37 16.48 18.01
CA HIS A 332 -8.58 16.86 19.19
C HIS A 332 -8.92 18.27 19.69
N LYS A 333 -9.11 19.23 18.79
CA LYS A 333 -9.48 20.60 19.19
C LYS A 333 -10.81 20.63 19.95
N GLN A 334 -11.83 19.90 19.45
CA GLN A 334 -13.13 19.84 20.12
C GLN A 334 -13.04 19.17 21.49
N LEU A 335 -12.29 18.07 21.60
CA LEU A 335 -12.08 17.41 22.89
C LEU A 335 -11.26 18.26 23.87
N PHE A 336 -10.31 19.07 23.39
CA PHE A 336 -9.60 20.02 24.26
C PHE A 336 -10.54 21.13 24.74
N VAL A 337 -11.46 21.62 23.89
CA VAL A 337 -12.50 22.58 24.32
C VAL A 337 -13.38 21.98 25.41
N ASP A 338 -13.74 20.69 25.30
CA ASP A 338 -14.52 20.01 26.34
C ASP A 338 -13.74 19.91 27.65
N ALA A 339 -12.47 19.47 27.58
CA ALA A 339 -11.61 19.38 28.76
C ALA A 339 -11.30 20.75 29.39
N GLU A 340 -11.19 21.82 28.60
CA GLU A 340 -11.09 23.20 29.10
C GLU A 340 -12.31 23.59 29.92
N ARG A 341 -13.52 23.29 29.42
CA ARG A 341 -14.78 23.59 30.13
C ARG A 341 -14.83 22.85 31.46
N GLU A 342 -14.43 21.57 31.48
CA GLU A 342 -14.34 20.76 32.70
C GLU A 342 -13.38 21.38 33.72
N LEU A 343 -12.17 21.76 33.30
CA LEU A 343 -11.18 22.37 34.19
C LEU A 343 -11.63 23.74 34.72
N ARG A 344 -12.22 24.58 33.88
CA ARG A 344 -12.75 25.89 34.30
C ARG A 344 -13.90 25.75 35.29
N ALA A 345 -14.79 24.78 35.09
CA ALA A 345 -15.85 24.48 36.05
C ALA A 345 -15.29 24.02 37.40
N ALA A 346 -14.11 23.39 37.41
CA ALA A 346 -13.37 23.02 38.61
C ALA A 346 -12.50 24.16 39.20
N GLY A 347 -12.57 25.38 38.66
CA GLY A 347 -11.78 26.53 39.13
C GLY A 347 -10.32 26.53 38.68
N GLU A 348 -9.93 25.67 37.75
CA GLU A 348 -8.58 25.61 37.21
C GLU A 348 -8.46 26.44 35.93
N LEU A 349 -7.34 27.15 35.74
CA LEU A 349 -7.03 27.89 34.51
C LEU A 349 -6.17 27.03 33.56
N PRO A 350 -6.71 26.57 32.41
CA PRO A 350 -5.94 25.77 31.45
C PRO A 350 -4.81 26.54 30.78
N LEU A 351 -3.70 25.87 30.46
CA LEU A 351 -2.53 26.43 29.78
C LEU A 351 -2.88 27.07 28.41
N SER A 352 -3.83 26.53 27.66
CA SER A 352 -4.32 27.10 26.40
C SER A 352 -4.87 28.52 26.53
N LEU A 353 -5.37 28.88 27.72
CA LEU A 353 -5.95 30.17 28.07
C LEU A 353 -5.03 31.00 28.98
N HIS A 354 -3.91 30.43 29.42
CA HIS A 354 -3.01 31.07 30.36
C HIS A 354 -2.18 32.18 29.67
N PRO A 355 -1.99 33.36 30.28
CA PRO A 355 -1.20 34.45 29.69
C PRO A 355 0.26 34.06 29.37
N LEU A 356 0.83 33.12 30.14
CA LEU A 356 2.18 32.61 29.90
C LEU A 356 2.32 31.68 28.68
N ARG A 357 1.22 31.27 28.01
CA ARG A 357 1.26 30.30 26.90
C ARG A 357 2.29 30.68 25.83
N ALA A 358 2.27 31.93 25.37
CA ALA A 358 3.18 32.41 24.33
C ALA A 358 4.66 32.34 24.75
N ARG A 359 4.97 32.64 26.02
CA ARG A 359 6.33 32.52 26.56
C ARG A 359 6.79 31.06 26.63
N VAL A 360 5.89 30.15 26.99
CA VAL A 360 6.17 28.70 27.02
C VAL A 360 6.33 28.16 25.59
N GLU A 361 5.51 28.61 24.64
CA GLU A 361 5.66 28.30 23.21
C GLU A 361 7.04 28.71 22.70
N ALA A 362 7.48 29.94 22.97
CA ALA A 362 8.81 30.41 22.60
C ALA A 362 9.94 29.57 23.24
N ALA A 363 9.82 29.24 24.54
CA ALA A 363 10.81 28.41 25.23
C ALA A 363 10.90 26.99 24.64
N MET A 364 9.75 26.36 24.35
CA MET A 364 9.70 25.03 23.72
C MET A 364 10.26 25.05 22.30
N LEU A 365 9.94 26.06 21.49
CA LEU A 365 10.50 26.22 20.14
C LEU A 365 12.00 26.40 20.16
N ALA A 366 12.52 27.23 21.07
CA ALA A 366 13.95 27.41 21.24
C ALA A 366 14.65 26.10 21.64
N ALA A 367 14.03 25.29 22.50
CA ALA A 367 14.54 23.98 22.87
C ALA A 367 14.52 23.01 21.66
N TRP A 368 13.41 22.91 20.94
CA TRP A 368 13.30 22.04 19.77
C TRP A 368 14.28 22.44 18.65
N ALA A 369 14.50 23.74 18.43
CA ALA A 369 15.47 24.24 17.47
C ALA A 369 16.92 23.84 17.81
N ARG A 370 17.23 23.60 19.10
CA ARG A 370 18.52 23.07 19.56
C ARG A 370 18.58 21.53 19.61
N GLY A 371 17.47 20.85 19.34
CA GLY A 371 17.39 19.40 19.44
C GLY A 371 17.04 18.88 20.84
N ASP A 372 16.50 19.73 21.73
CA ASP A 372 16.04 19.38 23.07
C ASP A 372 14.51 19.25 23.11
N ASN A 373 13.96 18.39 23.98
CA ASN A 373 12.52 18.26 24.20
C ASN A 373 12.18 18.18 25.70
N PRO A 374 12.22 19.31 26.42
CA PRO A 374 11.84 19.36 27.81
C PRO A 374 10.35 19.04 27.97
N THR A 375 9.97 18.54 29.15
CA THR A 375 8.54 18.44 29.51
C THR A 375 7.93 19.83 29.61
N LEU A 376 6.63 19.96 29.31
CA LEU A 376 5.89 21.22 29.51
C LEU A 376 6.01 21.73 30.95
N GLU A 377 6.06 20.83 31.93
CA GLU A 377 6.18 21.18 33.35
C GLU A 377 7.52 21.87 33.65
N SER A 378 8.62 21.38 33.06
CA SER A 378 9.93 22.01 33.15
C SER A 378 9.94 23.37 32.47
N ALA A 379 9.43 23.45 31.23
CA ALA A 379 9.38 24.72 30.49
C ALA A 379 8.54 25.78 31.22
N LEU A 380 7.40 25.38 31.80
CA LEU A 380 6.58 26.24 32.64
C LEU A 380 7.34 26.75 33.86
N ARG A 381 8.05 25.86 34.57
CA ARG A 381 8.87 26.23 35.74
C ARG A 381 9.97 27.22 35.37
N ASP A 382 10.64 27.00 34.24
CA ASP A 382 11.73 27.87 33.79
C ASP A 382 11.23 29.25 33.36
N VAL A 383 10.07 29.32 32.69
CA VAL A 383 9.41 30.59 32.33
C VAL A 383 8.91 31.35 33.56
N VAL A 384 8.33 30.65 34.54
CA VAL A 384 7.84 31.27 35.79
C VAL A 384 8.99 31.79 36.65
N SER A 385 10.12 31.09 36.68
CA SER A 385 11.31 31.49 37.44
C SER A 385 12.19 32.51 36.71
N ASP A 386 11.76 33.00 35.55
CA ASP A 386 12.46 33.94 34.66
C ASP A 386 13.90 33.51 34.30
N ARG A 387 14.16 32.19 34.38
CA ARG A 387 15.47 31.59 34.04
C ARG A 387 15.70 31.55 32.54
N THR A 388 14.66 31.76 31.75
CA THR A 388 14.73 31.84 30.29
C THR A 388 14.82 33.29 29.83
N CYS A 389 15.97 33.72 29.34
CA CYS A 389 16.14 34.98 28.59
C CYS A 389 15.56 34.90 27.16
N ALA A 390 14.54 34.05 26.95
CA ALA A 390 13.85 33.96 25.67
C ALA A 390 13.01 35.23 25.50
N LYS A 391 13.65 36.30 25.02
CA LYS A 391 12.96 37.36 24.29
C LYS A 391 12.10 36.70 23.21
N GLU A 392 11.02 37.34 22.78
CA GLU A 392 10.10 36.89 21.72
C GLU A 392 10.76 36.70 20.32
N HIS A 393 12.07 36.39 20.25
CA HIS A 393 12.73 35.88 19.08
C HIS A 393 12.26 34.45 18.82
N VAL A 394 11.08 34.35 18.23
CA VAL A 394 10.68 33.17 17.48
C VAL A 394 11.67 33.05 16.31
N PHE A 395 12.37 31.91 16.21
CA PHE A 395 13.23 31.63 15.06
C PHE A 395 12.40 31.81 13.78
N SER A 396 12.85 32.62 12.83
CA SER A 396 12.15 32.76 11.54
C SER A 396 12.42 31.58 10.61
N ASP A 397 13.56 30.91 10.80
CA ASP A 397 14.12 29.96 9.84
C ASP A 397 14.43 28.60 10.47
N MET A 398 14.25 27.54 9.68
CA MET A 398 14.64 26.17 10.05
C MET A 398 16.17 26.07 10.32
N PRO A 399 16.61 25.53 11.47
CA PRO A 399 18.01 25.23 11.73
C PRO A 399 18.61 24.28 10.68
N ARG A 400 19.94 24.31 10.49
CA ARG A 400 20.61 23.32 9.63
C ARG A 400 20.60 21.95 10.31
N PHE A 401 20.16 20.90 9.61
CA PHE A 401 20.21 19.53 10.11
C PHE A 401 20.32 18.50 8.98
N ALA A 402 20.74 17.29 9.32
CA ALA A 402 20.73 16.12 8.45
C ALA A 402 20.72 14.84 9.30
N ARG A 403 19.76 13.92 9.11
CA ARG A 403 19.64 12.72 9.93
C ARG A 403 19.33 11.51 9.06
N VAL A 404 20.17 10.49 9.16
CA VAL A 404 20.07 9.26 8.35
C VAL A 404 19.53 8.13 9.22
N SER A 405 18.65 7.33 8.63
CA SER A 405 18.03 6.16 9.24
C SER A 405 18.07 5.03 8.22
N TRP A 406 18.60 3.88 8.60
CA TRP A 406 18.93 2.79 7.69
C TRP A 406 17.81 1.76 7.63
N VAL A 407 17.65 1.05 6.52
CA VAL A 407 16.62 -0.02 6.42
C VAL A 407 16.98 -1.25 7.26
N SER A 408 18.27 -1.45 7.54
CA SER A 408 18.77 -2.51 8.41
C SER A 408 20.18 -2.20 8.91
N ASP A 409 20.60 -2.87 9.99
CA ASP A 409 21.98 -2.81 10.46
C ASP A 409 22.95 -3.43 9.44
N ALA A 410 22.49 -4.43 8.66
CA ALA A 410 23.26 -5.01 7.57
C ALA A 410 23.52 -3.98 6.45
N ALA A 411 22.48 -3.25 6.04
CA ALA A 411 22.60 -2.18 5.06
C ALA A 411 23.53 -1.06 5.55
N ARG A 412 23.44 -0.67 6.83
CA ARG A 412 24.34 0.29 7.46
C ARG A 412 25.80 -0.17 7.41
N ARG A 413 26.10 -1.37 7.93
CA ARG A 413 27.47 -1.93 7.94
C ARG A 413 28.08 -2.02 6.56
N LEU A 414 27.26 -2.27 5.55
CA LEU A 414 27.71 -2.39 4.16
C LEU A 414 27.95 -1.02 3.50
N TRP A 415 26.98 -0.11 3.57
CA TRP A 415 26.99 1.11 2.76
C TRP A 415 27.54 2.34 3.46
N GLU A 416 27.45 2.44 4.80
CA GLU A 416 27.98 3.60 5.52
C GLU A 416 29.50 3.79 5.29
N PRO A 417 30.36 2.75 5.42
CA PRO A 417 31.78 2.90 5.16
C PRO A 417 32.09 3.17 3.68
N ARG A 418 31.31 2.59 2.76
CA ARG A 418 31.46 2.80 1.31
C ARG A 418 31.18 4.26 0.94
N LEU A 419 30.06 4.82 1.42
CA LEU A 419 29.69 6.21 1.16
C LEU A 419 30.66 7.20 1.82
N GLU A 420 31.22 6.86 2.99
CA GLU A 420 32.25 7.67 3.64
C GLU A 420 33.57 7.70 2.85
N ARG A 421 34.01 6.57 2.27
CA ARG A 421 35.17 6.54 1.36
C ARG A 421 34.91 7.35 0.10
N VAL A 422 33.72 7.20 -0.50
CA VAL A 422 33.29 8.01 -1.65
C VAL A 422 33.38 9.50 -1.34
N ARG A 423 32.83 9.93 -0.19
CA ARG A 423 32.85 11.32 0.25
C ARG A 423 34.27 11.85 0.41
N ARG A 424 35.18 11.05 0.99
CA ARG A 424 36.60 11.42 1.16
C ARG A 424 37.31 11.55 -0.19
N ALA A 425 37.18 10.55 -1.06
CA ALA A 425 37.81 10.54 -2.38
C ALA A 425 37.32 11.71 -3.25
N LEU A 426 36.02 12.03 -3.20
CA LEU A 426 35.44 13.20 -3.89
C LEU A 426 36.02 14.53 -3.39
N ALA A 427 36.35 14.64 -2.10
CA ALA A 427 36.93 15.85 -1.50
C ALA A 427 38.40 16.08 -1.90
N GLU A 428 39.10 15.03 -2.32
CA GLU A 428 40.50 15.08 -2.76
C GLU A 428 40.65 15.39 -4.26
N LEU A 429 39.55 15.35 -5.02
CA LEU A 429 39.53 15.72 -6.43
C LEU A 429 39.79 17.20 -6.63
N SER A 430 40.43 17.52 -7.74
CA SER A 430 40.64 18.91 -8.16
C SER A 430 39.30 19.65 -8.26
N PRO A 431 39.17 20.92 -7.82
CA PRO A 431 37.93 21.68 -7.99
C PRO A 431 37.55 21.77 -9.48
N SER A 432 36.28 21.53 -9.82
CA SER A 432 35.77 21.80 -11.17
C SER A 432 35.10 23.16 -11.21
N ALA A 433 35.51 24.00 -12.16
CA ALA A 433 34.76 25.22 -12.48
C ALA A 433 33.35 24.85 -12.97
N ALA A 434 32.35 25.61 -12.54
CA ALA A 434 31.02 25.50 -13.10
C ALA A 434 31.08 25.94 -14.58
N PRO A 435 30.46 25.21 -15.53
CA PRO A 435 30.28 25.71 -16.89
C PRO A 435 29.52 27.05 -16.85
N ARG A 436 29.74 27.93 -17.83
CA ARG A 436 29.07 29.25 -17.90
C ARG A 436 27.56 29.19 -17.70
N CYS A 437 26.90 28.18 -18.29
CA CYS A 437 25.46 27.99 -18.12
C CYS A 437 25.01 27.63 -16.69
N CYS A 438 25.94 27.34 -15.79
CA CYS A 438 25.73 26.93 -14.40
C CYS A 438 26.32 27.90 -13.37
N GLU A 439 26.99 28.97 -13.79
CA GLU A 439 27.63 29.96 -12.89
C GLU A 439 26.60 30.76 -12.07
N ASP A 440 25.40 31.02 -12.64
CA ASP A 440 24.34 31.81 -12.00
C ASP A 440 23.42 30.95 -11.12
N GLY A 441 23.90 30.56 -9.93
CA GLY A 441 23.11 29.82 -8.94
C GLY A 441 22.99 30.58 -7.62
N ALA A 442 21.76 30.84 -7.16
CA ALA A 442 21.53 31.29 -5.79
C ALA A 442 22.08 30.26 -4.79
N GLN A 443 22.62 30.72 -3.66
CA GLN A 443 23.00 29.84 -2.55
C GLN A 443 21.74 29.27 -1.88
N LEU A 444 21.28 28.12 -2.36
CA LEU A 444 20.13 27.42 -1.82
C LEU A 444 20.53 26.51 -0.65
N ARG A 445 19.65 26.40 0.34
CA ARG A 445 19.78 25.45 1.47
C ARG A 445 19.80 24.02 0.97
N ASP A 446 18.92 23.71 0.03
CA ASP A 446 18.82 22.43 -0.65
C ASP A 446 19.04 22.62 -2.16
N PRO A 447 20.10 22.02 -2.73
CA PRO A 447 20.47 22.23 -4.13
C PRO A 447 19.41 21.77 -5.14
N VAL A 448 18.48 20.89 -4.77
CA VAL A 448 17.44 20.39 -5.67
C VAL A 448 16.53 21.53 -6.18
N TRP A 449 16.34 22.58 -5.38
CA TRP A 449 15.52 23.74 -5.74
C TRP A 449 16.03 24.54 -6.94
N ARG A 450 17.29 24.34 -7.36
CA ARG A 450 17.80 24.95 -8.60
C ARG A 450 16.95 24.54 -9.81
N TRP A 451 16.40 23.33 -9.80
CA TRP A 451 15.56 22.81 -10.89
C TRP A 451 14.09 23.16 -10.75
N ARG A 452 13.70 23.93 -9.72
CA ARG A 452 12.32 24.37 -9.48
C ARG A 452 11.31 23.22 -9.59
N PRO A 453 11.44 22.18 -8.73
CA PRO A 453 10.57 21.02 -8.79
C PRO A 453 9.09 21.46 -8.73
N PRO A 454 8.22 20.94 -9.62
CA PRO A 454 6.80 21.28 -9.60
C PRO A 454 6.15 20.80 -8.29
N ALA A 455 5.00 21.37 -7.95
CA ALA A 455 4.18 20.84 -6.87
C ALA A 455 3.63 19.47 -7.27
N GLY A 456 3.57 18.54 -6.31
CA GLY A 456 3.22 17.14 -6.58
C GLY A 456 4.44 16.24 -6.80
N GLU A 457 4.16 15.01 -7.23
CA GLU A 457 5.20 14.01 -7.52
C GLU A 457 5.50 14.00 -9.01
N THR A 458 6.78 14.05 -9.37
CA THR A 458 7.21 14.06 -10.78
C THR A 458 8.39 13.14 -10.99
N ALA A 459 8.37 12.41 -12.10
CA ALA A 459 9.51 11.59 -12.53
C ALA A 459 10.69 12.50 -12.89
N LEU A 460 11.86 12.17 -12.38
CA LEU A 460 13.11 12.88 -12.68
C LEU A 460 13.93 12.06 -13.69
N ASP A 461 13.96 12.56 -14.93
CA ASP A 461 14.93 12.11 -15.92
C ASP A 461 16.22 12.93 -15.77
N CYS A 462 17.25 12.28 -15.21
CA CYS A 462 18.53 12.90 -14.89
C CYS A 462 19.63 11.85 -15.00
N ALA A 463 20.70 12.19 -15.72
CA ALA A 463 21.89 11.34 -15.75
C ALA A 463 22.41 11.13 -14.31
N PRO A 464 22.73 9.89 -13.88
CA PRO A 464 23.12 9.60 -12.49
C PRO A 464 24.21 10.52 -11.93
N LEU A 465 25.24 10.81 -12.72
CA LEU A 465 26.37 11.68 -12.35
C LEU A 465 25.98 13.14 -12.09
N LEU A 466 24.84 13.59 -12.62
CA LEU A 466 24.32 14.95 -12.44
C LEU A 466 23.42 15.09 -11.22
N SER A 467 23.05 13.98 -10.58
CA SER A 467 22.03 13.97 -9.53
C SER A 467 22.51 14.67 -8.24
N PRO A 468 21.82 15.72 -7.78
CA PRO A 468 22.11 16.38 -6.50
C PRO A 468 21.39 15.69 -5.32
N LEU A 469 20.61 14.63 -5.56
CA LEU A 469 19.70 14.06 -4.56
C LEU A 469 20.43 13.49 -3.32
N LEU A 470 21.70 13.12 -3.45
CA LEU A 470 22.55 12.65 -2.34
C LEU A 470 23.59 13.70 -1.89
N ALA A 471 23.50 14.93 -2.38
CA ALA A 471 24.45 16.00 -2.09
C ALA A 471 24.59 16.28 -0.59
N ARG A 472 23.51 16.12 0.18
CA ARG A 472 23.52 16.36 1.63
C ARG A 472 24.32 15.31 2.41
N MET A 473 24.56 14.14 1.83
CA MET A 473 25.50 13.15 2.36
C MET A 473 26.94 13.37 1.87
N GLY A 474 27.19 14.42 1.09
CA GLY A 474 28.48 14.65 0.42
C GLY A 474 28.73 13.71 -0.76
N VAL A 475 27.69 13.01 -1.24
CA VAL A 475 27.78 12.06 -2.36
C VAL A 475 27.22 12.73 -3.62
N ARG A 476 28.10 13.43 -4.34
CA ARG A 476 27.81 14.08 -5.63
C ARG A 476 29.09 14.23 -6.45
N MET A 477 29.03 13.99 -7.76
CA MET A 477 30.22 14.12 -8.60
C MET A 477 30.66 15.58 -8.77
N LEU A 478 29.70 16.49 -8.95
CA LEU A 478 29.94 17.89 -9.27
C LEU A 478 29.93 18.78 -8.02
N GLY A 479 30.83 19.77 -8.00
CA GLY A 479 30.84 20.83 -6.97
C GLY A 479 29.72 21.85 -7.14
N HIS A 480 29.27 22.05 -8.37
CA HIS A 480 28.12 22.90 -8.73
C HIS A 480 26.86 22.06 -8.95
N VAL A 481 25.70 22.71 -8.90
CA VAL A 481 24.42 22.08 -9.28
C VAL A 481 24.17 22.36 -10.77
N PRO A 482 23.91 21.36 -11.62
CA PRO A 482 23.61 21.58 -13.03
C PRO A 482 22.42 22.53 -13.25
N CYS A 483 22.42 23.33 -14.32
CA CYS A 483 21.29 24.22 -14.63
C CYS A 483 20.03 23.48 -15.10
N SER A 484 20.19 22.26 -15.61
CA SER A 484 19.10 21.34 -15.91
C SER A 484 19.50 19.89 -15.56
N PRO A 485 18.53 18.99 -15.35
CA PRO A 485 18.79 17.56 -15.11
C PRO A 485 19.59 16.84 -16.21
N THR A 486 19.64 17.41 -17.41
CA THR A 486 20.27 16.86 -18.63
C THR A 486 21.36 17.77 -19.21
N CYS A 487 21.94 18.66 -18.40
CA CYS A 487 22.93 19.64 -18.86
C CYS A 487 24.19 18.97 -19.44
N ALA A 488 24.36 19.03 -20.77
CA ALA A 488 25.47 18.41 -21.48
C ALA A 488 26.84 18.90 -21.01
N SER A 489 27.02 20.20 -20.75
CA SER A 489 28.28 20.75 -20.26
C SER A 489 28.63 20.23 -18.86
N SER A 490 27.63 20.09 -17.99
CA SER A 490 27.86 19.50 -16.67
C SER A 490 28.15 18.00 -16.75
N LEU A 491 27.56 17.29 -17.71
CA LEU A 491 27.82 15.86 -17.93
C LEU A 491 29.26 15.62 -18.36
N ALA A 492 29.76 16.39 -19.33
CA ALA A 492 31.16 16.33 -19.75
C ALA A 492 32.12 16.60 -18.58
N SER A 493 31.83 17.62 -17.75
CA SER A 493 32.60 17.89 -16.53
C SER A 493 32.54 16.73 -15.53
N ALA A 494 31.38 16.08 -15.38
CA ALA A 494 31.21 14.96 -14.46
C ALA A 494 31.95 13.71 -14.93
N GLU A 495 31.96 13.43 -16.23
CA GLU A 495 32.70 12.31 -16.85
C GLU A 495 34.22 12.50 -16.71
N ALA A 496 34.73 13.72 -16.94
CA ALA A 496 36.14 14.03 -16.72
C ALA A 496 36.56 13.84 -15.25
N ARG A 497 35.74 14.30 -14.30
CA ARG A 497 35.97 14.08 -12.87
C ARG A 497 35.87 12.61 -12.47
N LEU A 498 34.95 11.85 -13.07
CA LEU A 498 34.85 10.41 -12.85
C LEU A 498 36.13 9.69 -13.29
N ALA A 499 36.73 10.10 -14.42
CA ALA A 499 38.00 9.55 -14.87
C ALA A 499 39.15 9.84 -13.89
N GLU A 500 39.23 11.07 -13.35
CA GLU A 500 40.18 11.42 -12.28
C GLU A 500 39.94 10.56 -11.02
N LEU A 501 38.68 10.41 -10.61
CA LEU A 501 38.32 9.58 -9.46
C LEU A 501 38.72 8.11 -9.66
N ARG A 502 38.48 7.55 -10.85
CA ARG A 502 38.88 6.17 -11.17
C ARG A 502 40.39 5.96 -11.11
N GLN A 503 41.18 6.96 -11.49
CA GLN A 503 42.64 6.88 -11.42
C GLN A 503 43.15 6.92 -9.97
N ARG A 504 42.49 7.68 -9.09
CA ARG A 504 42.88 7.85 -7.69
C ARG A 504 42.36 6.75 -6.79
N ASP A 505 41.08 6.43 -6.91
CA ASP A 505 40.37 5.46 -6.11
C ASP A 505 39.25 4.80 -6.94
N ALA A 506 39.63 3.78 -7.70
CA ALA A 506 38.73 3.02 -8.56
C ALA A 506 37.54 2.43 -7.79
N GLU A 507 37.75 1.98 -6.56
CA GLU A 507 36.70 1.38 -5.74
C GLU A 507 35.67 2.42 -5.29
N ALA A 508 36.12 3.61 -4.87
CA ALA A 508 35.23 4.72 -4.58
C ALA A 508 34.44 5.17 -5.82
N ALA A 509 35.06 5.17 -7.01
CA ALA A 509 34.36 5.49 -8.25
C ALA A 509 33.20 4.53 -8.53
N GLU A 510 33.43 3.21 -8.37
CA GLU A 510 32.40 2.21 -8.61
C GLU A 510 31.28 2.24 -7.56
N TRP A 511 31.60 2.50 -6.29
CA TRP A 511 30.59 2.68 -5.25
C TRP A 511 29.77 3.96 -5.41
N LEU A 512 30.39 5.04 -5.89
CA LEU A 512 29.68 6.26 -6.25
C LEU A 512 28.68 6.00 -7.39
N LEU A 513 29.12 5.33 -8.46
CA LEU A 513 28.25 4.97 -9.57
C LEU A 513 27.10 4.07 -9.12
N ALA A 514 27.38 3.07 -8.29
CA ALA A 514 26.36 2.22 -7.71
C ALA A 514 25.32 3.04 -6.92
N ALA A 515 25.76 3.93 -6.04
CA ALA A 515 24.87 4.79 -5.23
C ALA A 515 24.01 5.74 -6.09
N LEU A 516 24.60 6.33 -7.12
CA LEU A 516 23.90 7.21 -8.05
C LEU A 516 22.97 6.45 -9.02
N ALA A 517 23.18 5.14 -9.20
CA ALA A 517 22.30 4.30 -10.02
C ALA A 517 21.05 3.81 -9.26
N TRP A 518 20.93 4.02 -7.95
CA TRP A 518 19.76 3.57 -7.19
C TRP A 518 18.47 4.29 -7.59
N PRO A 519 17.28 3.69 -7.35
CA PRO A 519 16.06 4.46 -7.28
C PRO A 519 16.12 5.40 -6.07
N ILE A 520 15.75 6.66 -6.27
CA ILE A 520 15.75 7.68 -5.21
C ILE A 520 14.49 8.52 -5.32
N ARG A 521 13.86 8.78 -4.17
CA ARG A 521 12.78 9.76 -4.05
C ARG A 521 13.23 10.88 -3.14
N TRP A 522 13.24 12.10 -3.65
CA TRP A 522 13.37 13.30 -2.83
C TRP A 522 11.99 13.95 -2.70
N SER A 523 11.67 14.47 -1.53
CA SER A 523 10.46 15.27 -1.33
C SER A 523 10.70 16.39 -0.33
N ALA A 524 10.13 17.57 -0.55
CA ALA A 524 10.24 18.71 0.35
C ALA A 524 8.85 19.25 0.76
N LEU A 525 8.75 19.64 2.03
CA LEU A 525 7.55 20.23 2.63
C LEU A 525 7.93 20.98 3.91
N HIS A 526 7.43 22.20 4.10
CA HIS A 526 7.59 23.02 5.32
C HIS A 526 9.06 23.20 5.76
N GLY A 527 9.97 23.44 4.80
CA GLY A 527 11.40 23.61 5.08
C GLY A 527 12.16 22.32 5.41
N ILE A 528 11.54 21.14 5.20
CA ILE A 528 12.13 19.83 5.47
C ILE A 528 12.12 18.98 4.20
N ALA A 529 13.30 18.57 3.75
CA ALA A 529 13.45 17.56 2.71
C ALA A 529 13.61 16.16 3.30
N GLU A 530 13.05 15.16 2.62
CA GLU A 530 13.22 13.74 2.88
C GLU A 530 13.67 13.04 1.59
N VAL A 531 14.81 12.37 1.67
CA VAL A 531 15.37 11.52 0.62
C VAL A 531 15.22 10.07 1.05
N LYS A 532 14.49 9.29 0.27
CA LYS A 532 14.38 7.84 0.44
C LYS A 532 15.21 7.14 -0.64
N THR A 533 15.87 6.07 -0.22
CA THR A 533 16.55 5.09 -1.07
C THR A 533 16.19 3.69 -0.55
N PRO A 534 16.44 2.61 -1.31
CA PRO A 534 16.24 1.26 -0.78
C PRO A 534 17.17 0.90 0.40
N VAL A 535 18.20 1.70 0.71
CA VAL A 535 19.23 1.41 1.73
C VAL A 535 19.03 2.25 3.00
N PHE A 536 18.60 3.50 2.84
CA PHE A 536 18.36 4.43 3.94
C PHE A 536 17.33 5.50 3.55
N LYS A 537 16.80 6.17 4.56
CA LYS A 537 16.16 7.48 4.43
C LYS A 537 16.96 8.56 5.15
N LEU A 538 16.90 9.77 4.62
CA LEU A 538 17.57 10.95 5.13
C LEU A 538 16.54 12.08 5.23
N CYS A 539 16.48 12.77 6.37
CA CYS A 539 15.83 14.08 6.44
C CYS A 539 16.87 15.19 6.61
N HIS A 540 16.63 16.36 6.01
CA HIS A 540 17.48 17.54 6.16
C HIS A 540 16.70 18.84 5.94
N ASP A 541 17.30 19.97 6.32
CA ASP A 541 16.74 21.29 6.05
C ASP A 541 16.67 21.59 4.54
N SER A 542 15.60 22.26 4.12
CA SER A 542 15.31 22.64 2.73
C SER A 542 14.74 24.05 2.68
N GLU A 543 14.46 24.55 1.47
CA GLU A 543 13.73 25.81 1.31
C GLU A 543 12.30 25.68 1.86
N ASP A 544 11.77 26.78 2.38
CA ASP A 544 10.37 26.84 2.79
C ASP A 544 9.47 26.78 1.55
N SER A 545 8.55 25.82 1.53
CA SER A 545 7.65 25.60 0.41
C SER A 545 6.21 25.54 0.94
N PRO A 546 5.28 26.36 0.40
CA PRO A 546 3.89 26.35 0.83
C PRO A 546 3.16 25.07 0.39
N GLY A 547 3.72 24.34 -0.59
CA GLY A 547 3.19 23.09 -1.11
C GLY A 547 4.16 21.93 -0.94
N TRP A 548 3.65 20.74 -1.26
CA TRP A 548 4.41 19.49 -1.29
C TRP A 548 5.03 19.27 -2.66
N HIS A 549 6.32 18.95 -2.69
CA HIS A 549 7.09 18.71 -3.93
C HIS A 549 7.83 17.37 -3.82
N ALA A 550 7.86 16.59 -4.88
CA ALA A 550 8.65 15.36 -4.93
C ALA A 550 9.21 15.05 -6.33
N LEU A 551 10.44 14.56 -6.34
CA LEU A 551 11.13 14.06 -7.52
C LEU A 551 11.47 12.59 -7.32
N VAL A 552 11.11 11.75 -8.29
CA VAL A 552 11.36 10.31 -8.28
C VAL A 552 12.28 9.93 -9.42
N ARG A 553 13.50 9.48 -9.10
CA ARG A 553 14.39 8.81 -10.06
C ARG A 553 14.16 7.31 -9.96
N ALA A 554 13.79 6.67 -11.07
CA ALA A 554 13.49 5.23 -11.12
C ALA A 554 14.71 4.32 -10.87
N GLY A 555 15.92 4.85 -11.06
CA GLY A 555 17.19 4.14 -10.90
C GLY A 555 17.44 3.11 -11.99
N GLU A 556 18.72 2.80 -12.20
CA GLU A 556 19.21 1.82 -13.17
C GLU A 556 19.59 0.50 -12.49
N ALA A 557 19.85 0.52 -11.18
CA ALA A 557 20.28 -0.64 -10.41
C ALA A 557 19.59 -0.72 -9.03
N TRP A 558 19.50 -1.93 -8.49
CA TRP A 558 19.02 -2.16 -7.14
C TRP A 558 20.19 -2.42 -6.18
N PRO A 559 20.24 -1.75 -5.01
CA PRO A 559 21.34 -1.91 -4.07
C PRO A 559 21.37 -3.27 -3.40
N GLU A 560 22.58 -3.76 -3.13
CA GLU A 560 22.84 -4.81 -2.15
C GLU A 560 22.29 -4.40 -0.78
N ALA A 561 21.67 -5.35 -0.06
CA ALA A 561 20.95 -5.09 1.20
C ALA A 561 19.82 -4.04 1.12
N GLY A 562 19.29 -3.77 -0.09
CA GLY A 562 18.14 -2.89 -0.30
C GLY A 562 16.81 -3.52 0.12
N ALA A 563 15.98 -2.76 0.83
CA ALA A 563 14.65 -3.17 1.27
C ALA A 563 13.58 -3.00 0.18
N GLN A 564 12.58 -3.89 0.16
CA GLN A 564 11.39 -3.79 -0.71
C GLN A 564 10.31 -2.95 -0.04
N GLY A 565 9.34 -2.42 -0.80
CA GLY A 565 8.35 -1.50 -0.24
C GLY A 565 7.20 -1.24 -1.20
N THR A 566 6.13 -0.62 -0.73
CA THR A 566 4.87 -0.49 -1.49
C THR A 566 4.79 0.74 -2.37
N ARG A 567 5.72 1.69 -2.22
CA ARG A 567 5.75 2.98 -2.94
C ARG A 567 7.16 3.35 -3.40
N PRO A 568 7.32 4.17 -4.45
CA PRO A 568 8.63 4.67 -4.86
C PRO A 568 9.40 5.31 -3.68
N PRO A 569 10.72 5.11 -3.57
CA PRO A 569 11.63 4.49 -4.54
C PRO A 569 11.70 2.97 -4.43
N PHE A 570 10.93 2.38 -3.53
CA PHE A 570 10.95 0.94 -3.30
C PHE A 570 10.18 0.23 -4.42
N ARG A 571 10.55 -1.02 -4.67
CA ARG A 571 9.80 -1.91 -5.56
C ARG A 571 8.91 -2.77 -4.68
N ALA A 572 7.63 -2.84 -5.03
CA ALA A 572 6.76 -3.85 -4.45
C ALA A 572 7.36 -5.21 -4.77
N PRO A 573 7.36 -6.18 -3.83
CA PRO A 573 7.67 -7.55 -4.20
C PRO A 573 6.82 -7.91 -5.42
N PRO A 574 7.35 -8.62 -6.43
CA PRO A 574 6.48 -9.26 -7.40
C PRO A 574 5.45 -10.02 -6.59
N ARG A 575 4.14 -9.75 -6.81
CA ARG A 575 3.06 -10.38 -6.03
C ARG A 575 3.41 -11.85 -5.89
N ARG A 576 3.77 -12.27 -4.67
CA ARG A 576 4.01 -13.67 -4.40
C ARG A 576 2.69 -14.36 -4.70
N LEU A 577 2.68 -15.20 -5.72
CA LEU A 577 1.70 -16.27 -5.78
C LEU A 577 1.76 -16.97 -4.40
N VAL A 578 0.62 -17.42 -3.90
CA VAL A 578 0.42 -18.02 -2.57
C VAL A 578 1.39 -19.19 -2.25
N SER A 579 2.19 -19.63 -3.24
CA SER A 579 3.15 -20.73 -3.23
C SER A 579 4.30 -20.65 -2.22
N ASP A 580 4.54 -19.54 -1.52
CA ASP A 580 5.79 -19.32 -0.77
C ASP A 580 5.68 -19.46 0.78
N ALA A 581 4.53 -19.84 1.34
CA ALA A 581 4.35 -20.03 2.79
C ALA A 581 4.83 -21.43 3.28
N PRO A 582 5.41 -21.57 4.49
CA PRO A 582 5.80 -22.86 5.07
C PRO A 582 4.63 -23.86 5.22
N ARG A 583 4.89 -25.15 4.93
CA ARG A 583 3.89 -26.25 4.87
C ARG A 583 2.93 -26.33 6.07
N HIS A 584 3.38 -26.04 7.30
CA HIS A 584 2.55 -26.17 8.51
C HIS A 584 1.53 -25.03 8.70
N LEU A 585 1.60 -23.96 7.90
CA LEU A 585 0.63 -22.86 7.92
C LEU A 585 -0.38 -22.95 6.76
N ARG A 586 -0.18 -23.88 5.83
CA ARG A 586 -1.08 -24.10 4.69
C ARG A 586 -2.39 -24.78 5.08
N GLY A 587 -2.47 -25.33 6.31
CA GLY A 587 -3.66 -26.00 6.83
C GLY A 587 -4.74 -25.09 7.44
N LEU A 588 -4.55 -23.77 7.49
CA LEU A 588 -5.48 -22.86 8.19
C LEU A 588 -6.05 -21.72 7.33
N ALA A 589 -5.77 -21.69 6.02
CA ALA A 589 -6.26 -20.66 5.10
C ALA A 589 -7.25 -21.17 4.03
N HIS A 590 -7.56 -22.47 4.00
CA HIS A 590 -8.39 -23.07 2.95
C HIS A 590 -9.64 -23.74 3.55
N ALA A 591 -10.61 -22.91 3.91
CA ALA A 591 -12.02 -23.30 3.92
C ALA A 591 -12.84 -22.15 3.32
N ASP A 592 -13.15 -22.27 2.03
CA ASP A 592 -14.34 -21.74 1.34
C ASP A 592 -14.73 -20.26 1.47
N ALA A 593 -13.78 -19.32 1.35
CA ALA A 593 -14.11 -17.92 1.08
C ALA A 593 -14.13 -17.62 -0.44
N ARG A 594 -15.00 -18.29 -1.19
CA ARG A 594 -15.27 -17.87 -2.58
C ARG A 594 -16.04 -16.54 -2.54
N PRO A 595 -15.68 -15.53 -3.34
CA PRO A 595 -16.52 -14.35 -3.50
C PRO A 595 -17.89 -14.79 -4.03
N ARG A 596 -18.97 -14.63 -3.26
CA ARG A 596 -20.32 -14.98 -3.74
C ARG A 596 -20.80 -13.89 -4.69
N LEU A 597 -21.21 -14.27 -5.90
CA LEU A 597 -21.97 -13.40 -6.79
C LEU A 597 -23.29 -13.00 -6.11
N PRO A 598 -23.81 -11.78 -6.31
CA PRO A 598 -25.13 -11.42 -5.82
C PRO A 598 -26.16 -12.42 -6.36
N VAL A 599 -26.98 -12.99 -5.45
CA VAL A 599 -28.09 -13.85 -5.83
C VAL A 599 -29.10 -12.97 -6.58
N LEU A 600 -29.27 -13.20 -7.88
CA LEU A 600 -30.34 -12.58 -8.66
C LEU A 600 -31.67 -13.15 -8.15
N ALA A 601 -32.28 -12.48 -7.19
CA ALA A 601 -33.45 -12.96 -6.44
C ALA A 601 -34.73 -13.17 -7.29
N SER A 602 -34.66 -12.99 -8.62
CA SER A 602 -35.82 -13.05 -9.52
C SER A 602 -35.52 -13.56 -10.95
N ALA A 603 -34.37 -14.17 -11.22
CA ALA A 603 -34.06 -14.64 -12.58
C ALA A 603 -34.56 -16.07 -12.85
N PRO A 604 -35.13 -16.36 -14.05
CA PRO A 604 -35.37 -17.75 -14.48
C PRO A 604 -34.05 -18.53 -14.51
N ALA A 605 -34.12 -19.86 -14.36
CA ALA A 605 -32.96 -20.74 -14.37
C ALA A 605 -32.04 -20.44 -15.57
N ILE A 606 -30.75 -20.24 -15.29
CA ILE A 606 -29.75 -19.97 -16.33
C ILE A 606 -29.43 -21.30 -17.03
N ALA A 607 -29.59 -21.34 -18.36
CA ALA A 607 -29.16 -22.46 -19.19
C ALA A 607 -27.63 -22.42 -19.40
N TRP A 608 -26.88 -22.95 -18.44
CA TRP A 608 -25.42 -22.81 -18.37
C TRP A 608 -24.68 -23.42 -19.56
N GLU A 609 -25.19 -24.51 -20.13
CA GLU A 609 -24.67 -25.16 -21.34
C GLU A 609 -24.68 -24.21 -22.55
N ARG A 610 -25.67 -23.31 -22.61
CA ARG A 610 -25.81 -22.34 -23.71
C ARG A 610 -24.89 -21.14 -23.56
N LEU A 611 -24.24 -20.95 -22.42
CA LEU A 611 -23.28 -19.86 -22.19
C LEU A 611 -21.86 -20.21 -22.62
N ALA A 612 -21.58 -21.50 -22.81
CA ALA A 612 -20.26 -22.03 -23.09
C ALA A 612 -19.72 -21.66 -24.47
N ALA A 613 -20.62 -21.35 -25.41
CA ALA A 613 -20.31 -21.01 -26.79
C ALA A 613 -21.19 -19.84 -27.28
N PRO A 614 -20.71 -18.99 -28.20
CA PRO A 614 -21.54 -17.96 -28.85
C PRO A 614 -22.81 -18.55 -29.47
N GLN A 615 -23.97 -17.97 -29.16
CA GLN A 615 -25.26 -18.44 -29.65
C GLN A 615 -25.78 -17.54 -30.77
N ASP A 616 -26.34 -18.14 -31.83
CA ASP A 616 -26.85 -17.36 -32.96
C ASP A 616 -28.06 -16.48 -32.58
N ASP A 617 -28.91 -16.98 -31.69
CA ASP A 617 -30.06 -16.26 -31.14
C ASP A 617 -29.67 -15.20 -30.07
N GLY A 618 -28.38 -15.11 -29.73
CA GLY A 618 -27.86 -14.15 -28.76
C GLY A 618 -28.16 -14.46 -27.29
N HIS A 619 -28.67 -15.66 -26.97
CA HIS A 619 -29.02 -16.04 -25.61
C HIS A 619 -27.86 -15.86 -24.62
N ASP A 620 -26.66 -16.32 -24.99
CA ASP A 620 -25.48 -16.21 -24.13
C ASP A 620 -25.13 -14.76 -23.83
N THR A 621 -25.20 -13.90 -24.85
CA THR A 621 -24.90 -12.47 -24.74
C THR A 621 -25.87 -11.76 -23.82
N ALA A 622 -27.18 -12.03 -23.97
CA ALA A 622 -28.20 -11.43 -23.13
C ALA A 622 -28.02 -11.79 -21.64
N VAL A 623 -27.67 -13.05 -21.36
CA VAL A 623 -27.38 -13.50 -20.00
C VAL A 623 -26.10 -12.85 -19.45
N ILE A 624 -25.04 -12.77 -20.26
CA ILE A 624 -23.78 -12.11 -19.88
C ILE A 624 -24.00 -10.63 -19.55
N VAL A 625 -24.72 -9.88 -20.39
CA VAL A 625 -25.00 -8.45 -20.15
C VAL A 625 -25.81 -8.27 -18.87
N ARG A 626 -26.82 -9.13 -18.63
CA ARG A 626 -27.60 -9.10 -17.40
C ARG A 626 -26.74 -9.37 -16.15
N LEU A 627 -25.86 -10.37 -16.21
CA LEU A 627 -24.94 -10.68 -15.12
C LEU A 627 -23.93 -9.53 -14.89
N ALA A 628 -23.43 -8.93 -15.98
CA ALA A 628 -22.53 -7.79 -15.91
C ALA A 628 -23.22 -6.58 -15.27
N ALA A 629 -24.45 -6.23 -15.66
CA ALA A 629 -25.20 -5.13 -15.06
C ALA A 629 -25.42 -5.32 -13.55
N ALA A 630 -25.66 -6.56 -13.12
CA ALA A 630 -25.80 -6.87 -11.69
C ALA A 630 -24.48 -6.83 -10.91
N ARG A 631 -23.37 -7.21 -11.54
CA ARG A 631 -22.03 -7.23 -10.92
C ARG A 631 -21.35 -5.86 -10.94
N PHE A 632 -21.66 -5.03 -11.92
CA PHE A 632 -21.03 -3.73 -12.17
C PHE A 632 -22.11 -2.63 -12.24
N PRO A 633 -22.57 -2.09 -11.09
CA PRO A 633 -23.70 -1.15 -11.03
C PRO A 633 -23.51 0.14 -11.84
N GLU A 634 -22.25 0.54 -12.08
CA GLU A 634 -21.90 1.73 -12.87
C GLU A 634 -21.85 1.47 -14.38
N LEU A 635 -22.02 0.23 -14.84
CA LEU A 635 -21.79 -0.16 -16.23
C LEU A 635 -22.59 0.67 -17.23
N GLU A 636 -23.90 0.81 -17.02
CA GLU A 636 -24.75 1.55 -17.97
C GLU A 636 -24.45 3.04 -17.97
N ARG A 637 -24.10 3.62 -16.81
CA ARG A 637 -23.63 5.02 -16.74
C ARG A 637 -22.31 5.21 -17.48
N ALA A 638 -21.34 4.33 -17.24
CA ALA A 638 -20.03 4.38 -17.88
C ALA A 638 -20.15 4.22 -19.42
N ARG A 639 -20.99 3.30 -19.89
CA ARG A 639 -21.30 3.12 -21.31
C ARG A 639 -21.90 4.38 -21.93
N ALA A 640 -22.92 4.97 -21.28
CA ALA A 640 -23.56 6.19 -21.77
C ALA A 640 -22.58 7.38 -21.85
N GLN A 641 -21.76 7.55 -20.80
CA GLN A 641 -20.73 8.59 -20.76
C GLN A 641 -19.66 8.40 -21.84
N ALA A 642 -19.20 7.16 -22.04
CA ALA A 642 -18.21 6.84 -23.06
C ALA A 642 -18.72 7.19 -24.47
N LEU A 643 -19.96 6.81 -24.79
CA LEU A 643 -20.58 7.13 -26.08
C LEU A 643 -20.78 8.64 -26.26
N ALA A 644 -21.26 9.34 -25.23
CA ALA A 644 -21.46 10.79 -25.29
C ALA A 644 -20.14 11.54 -25.54
N ALA A 645 -19.04 11.09 -24.92
CA ALA A 645 -17.74 11.74 -24.99
C ALA A 645 -16.87 11.30 -26.19
N ALA A 646 -17.29 10.35 -27.01
CA ALA A 646 -16.49 9.82 -28.11
C ALA A 646 -16.75 10.55 -29.43
N GLU A 647 -15.68 11.08 -30.02
CA GLU A 647 -15.67 11.69 -31.35
C GLU A 647 -15.79 10.63 -32.46
N VAL A 648 -15.21 9.45 -32.24
CA VAL A 648 -15.27 8.31 -33.16
C VAL A 648 -16.10 7.21 -32.53
N ARG A 649 -17.06 6.67 -33.29
CA ARG A 649 -17.91 5.55 -32.86
C ARG A 649 -17.92 4.47 -33.93
N VAL A 650 -17.93 3.21 -33.50
CA VAL A 650 -17.95 2.03 -34.37
C VAL A 650 -19.10 1.09 -33.97
N CYS A 651 -19.33 0.04 -34.78
CA CYS A 651 -20.42 -0.92 -34.58
C CYS A 651 -21.81 -0.26 -34.51
N ASP A 652 -22.15 0.51 -35.54
CA ASP A 652 -23.41 1.28 -35.64
C ASP A 652 -23.59 2.30 -34.51
N GLY A 653 -22.49 2.89 -34.07
CA GLY A 653 -22.51 3.92 -33.02
C GLY A 653 -22.62 3.40 -31.60
N ARG A 654 -22.53 2.08 -31.39
CA ARG A 654 -22.69 1.44 -30.06
C ARG A 654 -21.39 1.27 -29.28
N VAL A 655 -20.24 1.48 -29.91
CA VAL A 655 -18.93 1.39 -29.27
C VAL A 655 -18.17 2.70 -29.46
N ALA A 656 -17.74 3.29 -28.34
CA ALA A 656 -16.91 4.48 -28.29
C ALA A 656 -15.46 4.14 -28.63
N VAL A 657 -14.83 4.91 -29.54
CA VAL A 657 -13.38 4.87 -29.74
C VAL A 657 -12.78 6.12 -29.10
N ARG A 658 -12.10 5.94 -27.96
CA ARG A 658 -11.58 7.05 -27.15
C ARG A 658 -10.41 6.60 -26.28
N HIS A 659 -9.58 7.54 -25.87
CA HIS A 659 -8.55 7.29 -24.87
C HIS A 659 -9.15 7.17 -23.48
N VAL A 660 -8.71 6.17 -22.73
CA VAL A 660 -9.11 5.93 -21.35
C VAL A 660 -7.89 6.06 -20.45
N GLY A 661 -7.92 7.04 -19.54
CA GLY A 661 -6.79 7.40 -18.69
C GLY A 661 -5.66 8.12 -19.43
N GLU A 662 -4.60 8.48 -18.71
CA GLU A 662 -3.38 9.07 -19.29
C GLU A 662 -2.56 8.04 -20.08
N GLN A 663 -2.62 6.76 -19.69
CA GLN A 663 -1.96 5.62 -20.36
C GLN A 663 -2.63 4.28 -19.99
N CYS A 664 -2.33 3.20 -20.73
CA CYS A 664 -2.85 1.86 -20.42
C CYS A 664 -2.24 1.31 -19.12
N PRO A 665 -3.03 0.97 -18.07
CA PRO A 665 -2.46 0.59 -16.77
C PRO A 665 -1.68 -0.74 -16.77
N ARG A 666 -1.87 -1.59 -17.78
CA ARG A 666 -1.21 -2.90 -17.91
C ARG A 666 -0.18 -2.97 -19.04
N ALA A 667 0.01 -1.88 -19.77
CA ALA A 667 0.95 -1.80 -20.88
C ALA A 667 1.66 -0.44 -20.85
N PRO A 668 2.58 -0.21 -19.88
CA PRO A 668 3.24 1.08 -19.69
C PRO A 668 4.18 1.45 -20.84
N ASP A 669 4.62 0.47 -21.63
CA ASP A 669 5.44 0.68 -22.83
C ASP A 669 4.61 1.12 -24.06
N TYR A 670 3.32 1.37 -23.87
CA TYR A 670 2.38 1.77 -24.91
C TYR A 670 1.78 3.13 -24.59
N GLU A 671 1.71 3.98 -25.60
CA GLU A 671 1.05 5.28 -25.57
C GLU A 671 -0.26 5.24 -26.38
N HIS A 672 -1.04 6.33 -26.29
CA HIS A 672 -2.30 6.47 -27.01
C HIS A 672 -2.11 6.41 -28.52
N GLY A 673 -2.88 5.52 -29.17
CA GLY A 673 -2.90 5.36 -30.62
C GLY A 673 -3.91 6.30 -31.28
N ALA A 674 -3.92 6.35 -32.62
CA ALA A 674 -4.85 7.18 -33.37
C ALA A 674 -6.31 6.70 -33.17
N LEU A 675 -7.22 7.64 -32.89
CA LEU A 675 -8.66 7.34 -32.69
C LEU A 675 -9.37 6.95 -34.00
N ALA A 676 -8.94 7.52 -35.13
CA ALA A 676 -9.50 7.25 -36.47
C ALA A 676 -8.56 6.37 -37.31
N ASP A 677 -7.96 5.34 -36.71
CA ASP A 677 -7.05 4.43 -37.43
C ASP A 677 -7.84 3.52 -38.42
N PRO A 678 -7.51 3.51 -39.73
CA PRO A 678 -8.14 2.62 -40.71
C PRO A 678 -8.03 1.13 -40.37
N GLY A 679 -6.96 0.72 -39.66
CA GLY A 679 -6.73 -0.67 -39.29
C GLY A 679 -7.78 -1.22 -38.31
N LEU A 680 -8.38 -0.35 -37.49
CA LEU A 680 -9.53 -0.74 -36.65
C LEU A 680 -10.77 -1.03 -37.51
N GLY A 681 -11.01 -0.23 -38.56
CA GLY A 681 -12.11 -0.46 -39.48
C GLY A 681 -11.96 -1.77 -40.26
N GLU A 682 -10.75 -2.07 -40.72
CA GLU A 682 -10.42 -3.35 -41.38
C GLU A 682 -10.56 -4.54 -40.43
N ALA A 683 -10.10 -4.41 -39.18
CA ALA A 683 -10.26 -5.42 -38.15
C ALA A 683 -11.74 -5.76 -37.90
N LEU A 684 -12.60 -4.75 -37.84
CA LEU A 684 -14.04 -4.95 -37.67
C LEU A 684 -14.70 -5.63 -38.88
N ARG A 685 -14.22 -5.38 -40.10
CA ARG A 685 -14.68 -6.10 -41.30
C ARG A 685 -14.27 -7.58 -41.28
N LEU A 686 -13.05 -7.87 -40.83
CA LEU A 686 -12.59 -9.25 -40.65
C LEU A 686 -13.37 -9.96 -39.54
N LEU A 687 -13.62 -9.28 -38.41
CA LEU A 687 -14.45 -9.79 -37.32
C LEU A 687 -15.88 -10.11 -37.77
N ALA A 688 -16.45 -9.30 -38.68
CA ALA A 688 -17.79 -9.52 -39.23
C ALA A 688 -17.97 -10.83 -40.00
N ARG A 689 -16.87 -11.50 -40.41
CA ARG A 689 -16.92 -12.85 -40.99
C ARG A 689 -17.38 -13.92 -39.99
N TRP A 690 -17.39 -13.61 -38.69
CA TRP A 690 -18.07 -14.41 -37.67
C TRP A 690 -19.30 -13.66 -37.13
N PRO A 691 -20.49 -13.86 -37.72
CA PRO A 691 -21.68 -13.06 -37.42
C PRO A 691 -22.09 -13.08 -35.94
N ALA A 692 -21.94 -14.23 -35.27
CA ALA A 692 -22.24 -14.35 -33.85
C ALA A 692 -21.38 -13.38 -33.02
N ALA A 693 -20.04 -13.47 -33.11
CA ALA A 693 -19.12 -12.60 -32.38
C ALA A 693 -19.28 -11.11 -32.74
N ALA A 694 -19.55 -10.81 -34.01
CA ALA A 694 -19.84 -9.44 -34.46
C ALA A 694 -21.09 -8.85 -33.78
N ARG A 695 -22.13 -9.66 -33.54
CA ARG A 695 -23.30 -9.25 -32.76
C ARG A 695 -23.00 -9.11 -31.26
N GLN A 696 -22.09 -9.90 -30.70
CA GLN A 696 -21.74 -9.86 -29.28
C GLN A 696 -20.90 -8.63 -28.92
N LEU A 697 -19.94 -8.27 -29.78
CA LEU A 697 -18.94 -7.24 -29.50
C LEU A 697 -19.56 -5.92 -28.98
N PRO A 698 -20.51 -5.27 -29.68
CA PRO A 698 -21.08 -4.01 -29.21
C PRO A 698 -22.00 -4.14 -27.99
N GLN A 699 -22.38 -5.36 -27.60
CA GLN A 699 -23.20 -5.60 -26.40
C GLN A 699 -22.35 -5.75 -25.14
N ILE A 700 -21.10 -6.22 -25.30
CA ILE A 700 -20.19 -6.50 -24.19
C ILE A 700 -19.12 -5.41 -24.06
N VAL A 701 -18.54 -4.98 -25.18
CA VAL A 701 -17.52 -3.93 -25.24
C VAL A 701 -18.22 -2.62 -25.56
N HIS A 702 -18.02 -1.61 -24.72
CA HIS A 702 -18.56 -0.25 -24.94
C HIS A 702 -17.47 0.77 -25.30
N THR A 703 -16.21 0.49 -24.98
CA THR A 703 -15.08 1.38 -25.30
C THR A 703 -13.89 0.62 -25.87
N ILE A 704 -13.35 1.10 -26.99
CA ILE A 704 -12.06 0.70 -27.55
C ILE A 704 -11.10 1.88 -27.39
N SER A 705 -9.96 1.65 -26.73
CA SER A 705 -8.87 2.62 -26.54
C SER A 705 -7.66 2.20 -27.37
N PRO A 706 -7.48 2.78 -28.58
CA PRO A 706 -6.33 2.45 -29.41
C PRO A 706 -5.01 2.77 -28.71
N MET A 707 -4.01 1.91 -28.88
CA MET A 707 -2.66 2.10 -28.33
C MET A 707 -1.58 1.76 -29.35
N ARG A 708 -0.37 2.30 -29.15
CA ARG A 708 0.80 2.01 -29.97
C ARG A 708 2.06 1.91 -29.09
N PRO A 709 3.08 1.12 -29.49
CA PRO A 709 4.35 1.10 -28.77
C PRO A 709 4.98 2.48 -28.72
N ALA A 710 5.43 2.92 -27.55
CA ALA A 710 6.04 4.23 -27.37
C ALA A 710 7.35 4.35 -28.18
N GLY A 711 7.55 5.50 -28.83
CA GLY A 711 8.80 5.83 -29.52
C GLY A 711 9.15 4.99 -30.76
N ARG A 712 8.22 4.16 -31.28
CA ARG A 712 8.45 3.36 -32.51
C ARG A 712 7.76 3.98 -33.74
N PRO A 713 8.34 3.84 -34.95
CA PRO A 713 7.69 4.23 -36.20
C PRO A 713 6.34 3.54 -36.39
N THR A 714 5.40 4.19 -37.07
CA THR A 714 4.10 3.64 -37.44
C THR A 714 4.23 2.66 -38.61
N ALA A 715 4.92 1.54 -38.40
CA ALA A 715 4.90 0.41 -39.32
C ALA A 715 3.53 -0.29 -39.25
N ARG A 716 3.02 -0.74 -40.40
CA ARG A 716 1.75 -1.46 -40.53
C ARG A 716 1.98 -2.84 -41.11
N TRP A 717 0.97 -3.69 -41.07
CA TRP A 717 0.99 -4.93 -41.84
C TRP A 717 1.34 -4.64 -43.32
N PRO A 718 2.23 -5.43 -43.96
CA PRO A 718 2.83 -6.68 -43.49
C PRO A 718 4.13 -6.54 -42.67
N GLU A 719 4.66 -5.33 -42.49
CA GLU A 719 5.96 -5.04 -41.84
C GLU A 719 5.93 -5.31 -40.33
N LEU A 720 4.82 -4.99 -39.67
CA LEU A 720 4.59 -5.26 -38.26
C LEU A 720 3.37 -6.19 -38.12
N ARG A 721 3.58 -7.35 -37.48
CA ARG A 721 2.57 -8.40 -37.30
C ARG A 721 2.26 -8.61 -35.82
N GLY A 722 1.01 -8.95 -35.54
CA GLY A 722 0.51 -9.22 -34.20
C GLY A 722 -0.22 -8.02 -33.59
N SER A 723 -0.76 -8.22 -32.39
CA SER A 723 -1.47 -7.18 -31.66
C SER A 723 -1.20 -7.34 -30.17
N ALA A 724 -1.13 -6.21 -29.46
CA ALA A 724 -1.18 -6.18 -28.01
C ALA A 724 -2.57 -5.69 -27.59
N SER A 725 -3.11 -6.33 -26.55
CA SER A 725 -4.39 -5.95 -25.97
C SER A 725 -4.45 -6.23 -24.47
N THR A 726 -5.40 -5.57 -23.80
CA THR A 726 -5.74 -5.88 -22.42
C THR A 726 -7.13 -5.37 -22.08
N SER A 727 -7.76 -6.03 -21.10
CA SER A 727 -8.96 -5.60 -20.39
C SER A 727 -8.80 -5.80 -18.88
N GLN A 728 -9.67 -5.17 -18.09
CA GLN A 728 -9.70 -5.31 -16.63
C GLN A 728 -11.13 -5.43 -16.13
N SER A 729 -11.37 -6.28 -15.13
CA SER A 729 -12.70 -6.44 -14.55
C SER A 729 -13.22 -5.18 -13.84
N SER A 730 -12.32 -4.35 -13.29
CA SER A 730 -12.65 -3.03 -12.73
C SER A 730 -13.15 -2.01 -13.77
N GLN A 731 -12.87 -2.25 -15.05
CA GLN A 731 -13.28 -1.42 -16.19
C GLN A 731 -13.95 -2.31 -17.25
N PHE A 732 -14.97 -3.06 -16.82
CA PHE A 732 -15.72 -3.96 -17.68
C PHE A 732 -16.15 -3.28 -18.98
N GLY A 733 -15.94 -3.95 -20.11
CA GLY A 733 -16.30 -3.49 -21.44
C GLY A 733 -15.35 -2.45 -22.05
N VAL A 734 -14.21 -2.17 -21.41
CA VAL A 734 -13.12 -1.35 -21.98
C VAL A 734 -12.00 -2.23 -22.50
N VAL A 735 -11.60 -2.01 -23.76
CA VAL A 735 -10.53 -2.76 -24.43
C VAL A 735 -9.44 -1.80 -24.89
N TRP A 736 -8.20 -2.00 -24.43
CA TRP A 736 -7.03 -1.35 -25.02
C TRP A 736 -6.45 -2.26 -26.09
N VAL A 737 -6.17 -1.74 -27.29
CA VAL A 737 -5.73 -2.57 -28.42
C VAL A 737 -4.84 -1.81 -29.40
N THR A 738 -3.83 -2.48 -29.95
CA THR A 738 -3.07 -1.96 -31.09
C THR A 738 -3.79 -2.19 -32.42
N THR A 739 -3.68 -1.25 -33.36
CA THR A 739 -4.48 -1.20 -34.60
C THR A 739 -3.67 -1.39 -35.89
N HIS A 740 -2.38 -1.73 -35.81
CA HIS A 740 -1.47 -1.77 -36.96
C HIS A 740 -1.55 -3.05 -37.81
N ASP A 741 -2.11 -4.14 -37.27
CA ASP A 741 -2.35 -5.41 -37.95
C ASP A 741 -3.84 -5.75 -37.85
N PRO A 742 -4.64 -5.54 -38.91
CA PRO A 742 -6.09 -5.72 -38.86
C PRO A 742 -6.54 -7.11 -38.42
N ALA A 743 -5.86 -8.17 -38.85
CA ALA A 743 -6.22 -9.54 -38.50
C ALA A 743 -5.94 -9.80 -37.01
N ALA A 744 -4.75 -9.40 -36.52
CA ALA A 744 -4.42 -9.56 -35.10
C ALA A 744 -5.22 -8.61 -34.20
N THR A 745 -5.61 -7.43 -34.68
CA THR A 745 -6.54 -6.52 -33.99
C THR A 745 -7.93 -7.16 -33.86
N ALA A 746 -8.43 -7.84 -34.91
CA ALA A 746 -9.70 -8.57 -34.85
C ALA A 746 -9.65 -9.70 -33.81
N GLN A 747 -8.55 -10.48 -33.78
CA GLN A 747 -8.31 -11.49 -32.75
C GLN A 747 -8.29 -10.89 -31.34
N ALA A 748 -7.60 -9.75 -31.16
CA ALA A 748 -7.51 -9.06 -29.88
C ALA A 748 -8.88 -8.58 -29.38
N LEU A 749 -9.72 -8.00 -30.24
CA LEU A 749 -11.07 -7.58 -29.85
C LEU A 749 -11.93 -8.76 -29.37
N VAL A 750 -11.88 -9.89 -30.08
CA VAL A 750 -12.59 -11.11 -29.68
C VAL A 750 -12.01 -11.72 -28.40
N HIS A 751 -10.69 -11.73 -28.27
CA HIS A 751 -10.00 -12.21 -27.07
C HIS A 751 -10.44 -11.44 -25.82
N GLU A 752 -10.40 -10.12 -25.89
CA GLU A 752 -10.74 -9.25 -24.77
C GLU A 752 -12.24 -9.25 -24.46
N MET A 753 -13.10 -9.36 -25.49
CA MET A 753 -14.52 -9.60 -25.30
C MET A 753 -14.77 -10.91 -24.52
N ALA A 754 -14.05 -11.98 -24.85
CA ALA A 754 -14.17 -13.26 -24.16
C ALA A 754 -13.72 -13.18 -22.69
N HIS A 755 -12.69 -12.39 -22.38
CA HIS A 755 -12.33 -12.09 -20.98
C HIS A 755 -13.44 -11.36 -20.24
N ASN A 756 -14.07 -10.37 -20.86
CA ASN A 756 -15.21 -9.68 -20.26
C ASN A 756 -16.39 -10.64 -19.99
N LYS A 757 -16.68 -11.60 -20.88
CA LYS A 757 -17.68 -12.66 -20.61
C LYS A 757 -17.37 -13.40 -19.31
N LEU A 758 -16.12 -13.81 -19.10
CA LEU A 758 -15.70 -14.52 -17.89
C LEU A 758 -15.80 -13.65 -16.62
N PHE A 759 -15.45 -12.37 -16.70
CA PHE A 759 -15.61 -11.43 -15.58
C PHE A 759 -17.08 -11.30 -15.15
N ALA A 760 -18.02 -11.26 -16.10
CA ALA A 760 -19.46 -11.25 -15.80
C ALA A 760 -19.92 -12.55 -15.12
N LEU A 761 -19.35 -13.68 -15.53
CA LEU A 761 -19.62 -15.01 -14.93
C LEU A 761 -18.96 -15.19 -13.56
N GLY A 762 -18.18 -14.21 -13.09
CA GLY A 762 -17.49 -14.25 -11.81
C GLY A 762 -16.21 -15.09 -11.81
N LEU A 763 -15.67 -15.40 -12.99
CA LEU A 763 -14.37 -16.02 -13.14
C LEU A 763 -13.32 -14.93 -13.41
N GLU A 764 -12.30 -14.86 -12.56
CA GLU A 764 -11.15 -13.97 -12.71
C GLU A 764 -9.89 -14.83 -12.94
N LEU A 765 -8.78 -14.19 -13.35
CA LEU A 765 -7.52 -14.93 -13.55
C LEU A 765 -7.03 -15.58 -12.24
N GLU A 766 -7.14 -14.87 -11.12
CA GLU A 766 -6.56 -15.26 -9.83
C GLU A 766 -7.63 -15.42 -8.74
N SER A 767 -8.90 -15.49 -9.11
CA SER A 767 -10.00 -15.84 -8.21
C SER A 767 -11.17 -16.40 -8.99
N SER A 768 -12.03 -17.17 -8.33
CA SER A 768 -13.23 -17.72 -8.93
C SER A 768 -14.39 -17.68 -7.96
N ALA A 769 -15.48 -17.04 -8.36
CA ALA A 769 -16.74 -17.02 -7.64
C ALA A 769 -17.61 -18.25 -7.95
N ARG A 770 -17.45 -18.84 -9.15
CA ARG A 770 -18.32 -19.88 -9.73
C ARG A 770 -17.62 -20.60 -10.89
N LEU A 771 -18.21 -21.68 -11.39
CA LEU A 771 -17.78 -22.44 -12.56
C LEU A 771 -16.53 -23.28 -12.33
N VAL A 772 -15.36 -22.66 -12.13
CA VAL A 772 -14.10 -23.37 -11.86
C VAL A 772 -13.80 -23.25 -10.37
N VAL A 773 -13.64 -24.38 -9.68
CA VAL A 773 -13.53 -24.41 -8.21
C VAL A 773 -12.24 -25.04 -7.72
N ASN A 774 -11.34 -25.39 -8.64
CA ASN A 774 -10.00 -25.82 -8.29
C ASN A 774 -9.35 -24.85 -7.29
N PRO A 775 -8.64 -25.37 -6.28
CA PRO A 775 -7.83 -24.54 -5.40
C PRO A 775 -6.84 -23.68 -6.19
N LEU A 776 -6.79 -22.37 -5.90
CA LEU A 776 -5.93 -21.41 -6.62
C LEU A 776 -4.43 -21.65 -6.41
N ASP A 777 -4.06 -22.43 -5.41
CA ASP A 777 -2.68 -22.86 -5.13
C ASP A 777 -2.27 -24.12 -5.93
N ARG A 778 -3.24 -24.81 -6.54
CA ARG A 778 -2.97 -25.91 -7.47
C ARG A 778 -2.73 -25.36 -8.86
N LEU A 779 -1.50 -25.52 -9.34
CA LEU A 779 -1.02 -24.92 -10.58
C LEU A 779 -0.89 -25.94 -11.72
N TYR A 780 -1.29 -25.50 -12.91
CA TYR A 780 -1.46 -26.28 -14.12
C TYR A 780 -0.72 -25.65 -15.30
N THR A 781 -0.52 -26.42 -16.35
CA THR A 781 0.16 -25.95 -17.56
C THR A 781 -0.78 -25.03 -18.35
N SER A 782 -0.34 -23.80 -18.63
CA SER A 782 -1.12 -22.89 -19.47
C SER A 782 -0.83 -23.17 -20.95
N PRO A 783 -1.86 -23.20 -21.83
CA PRO A 783 -1.67 -23.40 -23.28
C PRO A 783 -0.93 -22.24 -23.97
N VAL A 784 -0.84 -21.09 -23.30
CA VAL A 784 -0.30 -19.84 -23.88
C VAL A 784 0.94 -19.37 -23.13
N ARG A 785 0.97 -19.54 -21.79
CA ARG A 785 2.09 -19.17 -20.92
C ARG A 785 2.80 -20.42 -20.43
N THR A 786 3.56 -21.06 -21.32
CA THR A 786 4.30 -22.30 -21.01
C THR A 786 5.53 -22.06 -20.13
N ASP A 787 5.93 -20.81 -19.94
CA ASP A 787 7.04 -20.37 -19.09
C ASP A 787 6.79 -20.60 -17.59
N ARG A 788 5.52 -20.79 -17.19
CA ARG A 788 5.12 -20.94 -15.78
C ARG A 788 3.80 -21.67 -15.63
N LYS A 789 3.64 -22.42 -14.53
CA LYS A 789 2.34 -22.98 -14.15
C LYS A 789 1.40 -21.92 -13.57
N ARG A 790 0.09 -22.08 -13.75
CA ARG A 790 -0.95 -21.10 -13.36
C ARG A 790 -2.15 -21.79 -12.71
N PRO A 791 -2.93 -21.13 -11.84
CA PRO A 791 -4.18 -21.70 -11.32
C PRO A 791 -5.15 -22.06 -12.45
N MET A 792 -6.04 -23.04 -12.21
CA MET A 792 -6.98 -23.50 -13.25
C MET A 792 -7.87 -22.37 -13.76
N SER A 793 -8.26 -21.40 -12.93
CA SER A 793 -8.99 -20.21 -13.37
C SER A 793 -8.24 -19.44 -14.47
N ALA A 794 -6.92 -19.26 -14.34
CA ALA A 794 -6.10 -18.61 -15.36
C ALA A 794 -5.86 -19.49 -16.60
N VAL A 795 -5.75 -20.81 -16.43
CA VAL A 795 -5.67 -21.77 -17.55
C VAL A 795 -6.98 -21.76 -18.35
N PHE A 796 -8.12 -21.75 -17.65
CA PHE A 796 -9.45 -21.67 -18.23
C PHE A 796 -9.67 -20.34 -18.96
N HIS A 797 -9.24 -19.21 -18.38
CA HIS A 797 -9.25 -17.91 -19.08
C HIS A 797 -8.48 -17.95 -20.39
N ALA A 798 -7.28 -18.53 -20.38
CA ALA A 798 -6.45 -18.63 -21.58
C ALA A 798 -7.11 -19.54 -22.63
N GLN A 799 -7.64 -20.70 -22.24
CA GLN A 799 -8.36 -21.57 -23.16
C GLN A 799 -9.61 -20.87 -23.72
N TYR A 800 -10.47 -20.32 -22.86
CA TYR A 800 -11.74 -19.74 -23.27
C TYR A 800 -11.56 -18.56 -24.23
N SER A 801 -10.64 -17.63 -23.95
CA SER A 801 -10.41 -16.49 -24.84
C SER A 801 -9.79 -16.92 -26.17
N PHE A 802 -8.77 -17.78 -26.16
CA PHE A 802 -8.16 -18.24 -27.40
C PHE A 802 -9.01 -19.22 -28.21
N MET A 803 -9.99 -19.90 -27.60
CA MET A 803 -10.97 -20.68 -28.35
C MET A 803 -11.92 -19.78 -29.15
N HIS A 804 -12.30 -18.62 -28.61
CA HIS A 804 -13.03 -17.61 -29.38
C HIS A 804 -12.17 -17.03 -30.50
N VAL A 805 -10.88 -16.79 -30.25
CA VAL A 805 -9.92 -16.40 -31.30
C VAL A 805 -9.80 -17.47 -32.38
N THR A 806 -9.69 -18.74 -32.00
CA THR A 806 -9.58 -19.87 -32.94
C THR A 806 -10.83 -20.00 -33.81
N ALA A 807 -12.02 -19.81 -33.22
CA ALA A 807 -13.28 -19.80 -33.98
C ALA A 807 -13.34 -18.62 -34.97
N LEU A 808 -12.86 -17.44 -34.57
CA LEU A 808 -12.72 -16.30 -35.48
C LEU A 808 -11.73 -16.62 -36.61
N ASP A 809 -10.57 -17.21 -36.31
CA ASP A 809 -9.56 -17.55 -37.31
C ASP A 809 -10.10 -18.50 -38.38
N VAL A 810 -10.90 -19.49 -37.98
CA VAL A 810 -11.60 -20.39 -38.92
C VAL A 810 -12.53 -19.59 -39.85
N ALA A 811 -13.33 -18.68 -39.30
CA ALA A 811 -14.26 -17.86 -40.07
C ALA A 811 -13.54 -16.88 -41.01
N MET A 812 -12.45 -16.26 -40.52
CA MET A 812 -11.64 -15.34 -41.31
C MET A 812 -10.98 -16.07 -42.48
N LEU A 813 -10.40 -17.25 -42.26
CA LEU A 813 -9.73 -18.04 -43.28
C LEU A 813 -10.70 -18.59 -44.34
N ALA A 814 -11.88 -19.06 -43.92
CA ALA A 814 -12.90 -19.59 -44.84
C ALA A 814 -13.41 -18.52 -45.82
N GLY A 815 -13.52 -17.27 -45.36
CA GLY A 815 -14.00 -16.14 -46.16
C GLY A 815 -12.92 -15.29 -46.83
N GLU A 816 -11.63 -15.69 -46.79
CA GLU A 816 -10.53 -14.91 -47.37
C GLU A 816 -10.19 -15.33 -48.80
N ALA A 817 -10.20 -14.36 -49.72
CA ALA A 817 -9.84 -14.53 -51.12
C ALA A 817 -8.44 -14.02 -51.45
N ASP A 818 -7.88 -13.08 -50.65
CA ASP A 818 -6.52 -12.58 -50.85
C ASP A 818 -5.48 -13.65 -50.45
N PRO A 819 -4.61 -14.13 -51.36
CA PRO A 819 -3.67 -15.21 -51.06
C PRO A 819 -2.70 -14.87 -49.92
N SER A 820 -2.22 -13.63 -49.84
CA SER A 820 -1.21 -13.21 -48.85
C SER A 820 -1.78 -13.15 -47.43
N LEU A 821 -3.02 -12.66 -47.30
CA LEU A 821 -3.75 -12.64 -46.04
C LEU A 821 -4.23 -14.04 -45.68
N ARG A 822 -4.64 -14.86 -46.66
CA ARG A 822 -5.03 -16.26 -46.45
C ARG A 822 -3.88 -17.08 -45.86
N ASP A 823 -2.67 -16.95 -46.39
CA ASP A 823 -1.45 -17.57 -45.83
C ASP A 823 -1.16 -17.10 -44.40
N TYR A 824 -1.30 -15.79 -44.16
CA TYR A 824 -1.09 -15.21 -42.83
C TYR A 824 -2.10 -15.74 -41.80
N LEU A 825 -3.38 -15.81 -42.17
CA LEU A 825 -4.46 -16.34 -41.35
C LEU A 825 -4.29 -17.84 -41.09
N ALA A 826 -3.86 -18.62 -42.09
CA ALA A 826 -3.55 -20.04 -41.90
C ALA A 826 -2.40 -20.23 -40.90
N GLY A 827 -1.38 -19.36 -40.93
CA GLY A 827 -0.30 -19.35 -39.94
C GLY A 827 -0.78 -19.02 -38.51
N LEU A 828 -1.71 -18.08 -38.36
CA LEU A 828 -2.34 -17.76 -37.08
C LEU A 828 -3.17 -18.95 -36.55
N LEU A 829 -4.04 -19.51 -37.40
CA LEU A 829 -4.91 -20.63 -37.06
C LEU A 829 -4.10 -21.86 -36.64
N ARG A 830 -3.04 -22.22 -37.37
CA ARG A 830 -2.18 -23.37 -37.04
C ARG A 830 -1.60 -23.26 -35.62
N ARG A 831 -1.05 -22.10 -35.28
CA ARG A 831 -0.51 -21.85 -33.92
C ARG A 831 -1.58 -21.97 -32.84
N ASN A 832 -2.79 -21.50 -33.11
CA ASN A 832 -3.88 -21.51 -32.13
C ASN A 832 -4.45 -22.92 -31.95
N VAL A 833 -4.67 -23.67 -33.03
CA VAL A 833 -5.15 -25.08 -32.96
C VAL A 833 -4.23 -25.94 -32.09
N GLU A 834 -2.91 -25.91 -32.33
CA GLU A 834 -1.94 -26.69 -31.55
C GLU A 834 -1.98 -26.35 -30.05
N ARG A 835 -1.99 -25.05 -29.71
CA ARG A 835 -2.01 -24.59 -28.32
C ARG A 835 -3.33 -24.93 -27.62
N MET A 836 -4.45 -24.78 -28.32
CA MET A 836 -5.78 -24.99 -27.76
C MET A 836 -6.09 -26.47 -27.56
N GLU A 837 -5.50 -27.38 -28.34
CA GLU A 837 -5.57 -28.82 -28.04
C GLU A 837 -4.88 -29.16 -26.72
N ALA A 838 -3.72 -28.58 -26.45
CA ALA A 838 -3.00 -28.80 -25.20
C ALA A 838 -3.80 -28.28 -23.99
N GLY A 839 -4.34 -27.06 -24.07
CA GLY A 839 -5.15 -26.50 -22.97
C GLY A 839 -6.48 -27.23 -22.76
N ARG A 840 -7.11 -27.72 -23.82
CA ARG A 840 -8.31 -28.56 -23.74
C ARG A 840 -8.05 -29.84 -22.94
N ARG A 841 -6.93 -30.52 -23.22
CA ARG A 841 -6.54 -31.73 -22.47
C ARG A 841 -6.31 -31.43 -20.99
N GLU A 842 -5.54 -30.38 -20.68
CA GLU A 842 -5.25 -29.97 -19.30
C GLU A 842 -6.54 -29.66 -18.52
N ILE A 843 -7.51 -28.97 -19.13
CA ILE A 843 -8.80 -28.65 -18.49
C ILE A 843 -9.62 -29.93 -18.32
N ALA A 844 -9.75 -30.77 -19.35
CA ALA A 844 -10.54 -32.00 -19.28
C ALA A 844 -10.03 -32.96 -18.20
N GLU A 845 -8.72 -33.00 -17.96
CA GLU A 845 -8.11 -33.89 -16.97
C GLU A 845 -8.21 -33.36 -15.53
N HIS A 846 -8.21 -32.04 -15.35
CA HIS A 846 -7.93 -31.47 -14.02
C HIS A 846 -8.95 -30.46 -13.52
N VAL A 847 -9.92 -30.03 -14.33
CA VAL A 847 -10.89 -29.04 -13.89
C VAL A 847 -11.82 -29.61 -12.81
N GLU A 848 -11.95 -28.86 -11.73
CA GLU A 848 -12.95 -29.09 -10.70
C GLU A 848 -13.97 -27.97 -10.85
N THR A 849 -15.26 -28.29 -10.76
CA THR A 849 -16.35 -27.33 -10.96
C THR A 849 -17.39 -27.36 -9.84
N ASP A 850 -18.20 -26.31 -9.73
CA ASP A 850 -19.49 -26.41 -9.02
C ASP A 850 -20.56 -27.03 -9.95
N ALA A 851 -21.81 -27.12 -9.49
CA ALA A 851 -22.89 -27.77 -10.26
C ALA A 851 -23.16 -27.05 -11.60
N ASP A 852 -23.22 -25.72 -11.56
CA ASP A 852 -23.40 -24.89 -12.76
C ASP A 852 -22.19 -24.99 -13.70
N GLY A 853 -20.99 -25.01 -13.11
CA GLY A 853 -19.72 -25.19 -13.78
C GLY A 853 -19.59 -26.53 -14.49
N ALA A 854 -20.12 -27.61 -13.92
CA ALA A 854 -20.07 -28.93 -14.55
C ALA A 854 -20.79 -28.91 -15.90
N VAL A 855 -21.98 -28.29 -15.94
CA VAL A 855 -22.78 -28.13 -17.16
C VAL A 855 -22.09 -27.21 -18.16
N PHE A 856 -21.62 -26.04 -17.70
CA PHE A 856 -20.91 -25.07 -18.55
C PHE A 856 -19.62 -25.65 -19.14
N VAL A 857 -18.77 -26.28 -18.33
CA VAL A 857 -17.46 -26.78 -18.75
C VAL A 857 -17.61 -27.98 -19.68
N ALA A 858 -18.59 -28.86 -19.46
CA ALA A 858 -18.87 -29.96 -20.38
C ALA A 858 -19.25 -29.44 -21.79
N ALA A 859 -20.21 -28.51 -21.86
CA ALA A 859 -20.61 -27.88 -23.12
C ALA A 859 -19.46 -27.08 -23.76
N PHE A 860 -18.63 -26.42 -22.95
CA PHE A 860 -17.45 -25.69 -23.43
C PHE A 860 -16.45 -26.64 -24.07
N LEU A 861 -16.14 -27.75 -23.41
CA LEU A 861 -15.26 -28.78 -23.96
C LEU A 861 -15.86 -29.33 -25.26
N GLU A 862 -17.15 -29.64 -25.34
CA GLU A 862 -17.75 -30.08 -26.60
C GLU A 862 -17.56 -29.05 -27.74
N TRP A 863 -17.86 -27.78 -27.49
CA TRP A 863 -17.64 -26.70 -28.45
C TRP A 863 -16.17 -26.57 -28.86
N THR A 864 -15.23 -26.68 -27.91
CA THR A 864 -13.79 -26.63 -28.24
C THR A 864 -13.40 -27.74 -29.21
N ALA A 865 -13.94 -28.95 -29.07
CA ALA A 865 -13.65 -30.06 -29.97
C ALA A 865 -14.16 -29.76 -31.40
N GLN A 866 -15.35 -29.18 -31.51
CA GLN A 866 -15.96 -28.82 -32.79
C GLN A 866 -15.14 -27.74 -33.52
N VAL A 867 -14.73 -26.69 -32.80
CA VAL A 867 -13.91 -25.59 -33.36
C VAL A 867 -12.53 -26.10 -33.77
N LEU A 868 -11.88 -26.92 -32.96
CA LEU A 868 -10.58 -27.52 -33.30
C LEU A 868 -10.67 -28.42 -34.55
N ALA A 869 -11.72 -29.23 -34.66
CA ALA A 869 -11.96 -30.04 -35.85
C ALA A 869 -12.21 -29.19 -37.10
N ALA A 870 -12.92 -28.07 -36.98
CA ALA A 870 -13.08 -27.11 -38.06
C ALA A 870 -11.76 -26.43 -38.44
N GLY A 871 -10.93 -26.10 -37.45
CA GLY A 871 -9.58 -25.57 -37.65
C GLY A 871 -8.69 -26.51 -38.47
N HIS A 872 -8.64 -27.79 -38.11
CA HIS A 872 -7.91 -28.81 -38.86
C HIS A 872 -8.41 -28.95 -40.30
N ARG A 873 -9.73 -28.96 -40.52
CA ARG A 873 -10.30 -29.01 -41.87
C ARG A 873 -9.91 -27.79 -42.70
N ALA A 874 -10.04 -26.59 -42.15
CA ALA A 874 -9.68 -25.35 -42.84
C ALA A 874 -8.18 -25.29 -43.19
N LEU A 875 -7.30 -25.76 -42.29
CA LEU A 875 -5.86 -25.87 -42.57
C LEU A 875 -5.55 -26.90 -43.66
N ALA A 876 -6.25 -28.04 -43.66
CA ALA A 876 -6.08 -29.08 -44.68
C ALA A 876 -6.64 -28.69 -46.06
N GLU A 877 -7.69 -27.87 -46.11
CA GLU A 877 -8.21 -27.27 -47.35
C GLU A 877 -7.25 -26.22 -47.90
N HIS A 878 -6.71 -25.36 -47.03
CA HIS A 878 -5.69 -24.38 -47.41
C HIS A 878 -4.44 -25.06 -47.98
N ALA A 879 -3.94 -26.13 -47.35
CA ALA A 879 -2.78 -26.88 -47.83
C ALA A 879 -3.02 -27.62 -49.18
N ARG A 880 -4.28 -27.84 -49.58
CA ARG A 880 -4.66 -28.47 -50.86
C ARG A 880 -4.94 -27.47 -51.97
N GLY A 881 -5.16 -26.20 -51.65
CA GLY A 881 -5.50 -25.13 -52.59
C GLY A 881 -4.40 -24.09 -52.80
N GLY A 882 -3.20 -24.30 -52.24
CA GLY A 882 -2.00 -23.48 -52.42
C GLY A 882 -0.99 -24.09 -53.38
#